data_AF-A0AAD7XJD0-F1
#
_entry.id   AF-A0AAD7XJD0-F1
#
_cell.length_a   1.000
_cell.length_b   1.000
_cell.length_c   1.000
_cell.angle_alpha   90.00
_cell.angle_beta   90.00
_cell.angle_gamma   90.00
#
_symmetry.space_group_name_H-M   'P 1'
#
loop_
_entity.id
_entity.type
_entity.pdbx_description
1 polymer ?
#
loop_
_entity_poly.entity_id
_entity_poly.type
_entity_poly.pdbx_seq_one_letter_code
_entity_poly.pdbx_strand_id
1 'polypeptide(L)'
;MSPPPPPERRDVLSPLLVESVAWSLAFVRLEEVARIARCSRRLRSALAELGAGASSEVRRACRLRVVGAKARVRWWASVVRVEEARRAMLKRDRGYRNVGLFERCAGLDKARGGLERLSSRGTEGEIRRDVARTFATRKFFASAQGQDLLADVLVALATAHPQTGYCQGMNLVAGALLEVHARGGDVRPEPEEGNEEPEFEQQISPLAARTAQRAVFWLVSALCDARKPNDARSSSSKATDNSLELRELWRPGMPQLKLRVYQFDRLVARFLPRLRAHFREIGLAPDVLASQWFFTLFAYALPADWLPRTWDVIFADGWKAVMRLALARLSLAAEELLSCGLEDAGKYMRDRSRLARFTVEALVEASFGFKVTRTTLAELAEQFGLALLEERCCDPVADDGWLRRYGGQGDDLLADAPARALRSRLAELDETTKRDAAALRARVERVERDGAEARVRVEKATAALRDKRRLVGELVDAKRLAAADAARLVLALGGGGDRDDDDDDVLVVVPPQSNRMRHRGFLGSPKPKTAGFRPVPFSTSCLPSDDRVFVRDELRAAQQRAARAEKDLRVARDKLSSAARDFVVAQADLDEARERKRAVELQLVHVVTNATARRRGVLTEVVQGADTPDLNLVRRFTENFRRARGVSAPISAPKLPNAAARRTFSDRA
;
A
#
# COMPACT_ATOMS: atom_id res chain seq x y z
N MET A 1 -53.12 39.08 -14.23
CA MET A 1 -52.79 39.55 -12.87
C MET A 1 -52.03 38.43 -12.18
N SER A 2 -50.71 38.52 -12.15
CA SER A 2 -49.83 37.54 -11.49
C SER A 2 -49.59 37.97 -10.04
N PRO A 3 -49.56 37.05 -9.07
CA PRO A 3 -49.26 37.38 -7.67
C PRO A 3 -47.75 37.57 -7.48
N PRO A 4 -47.32 38.38 -6.48
CA PRO A 4 -45.91 38.67 -6.24
C PRO A 4 -45.19 37.47 -5.58
N PRO A 5 -43.87 37.32 -5.78
CA PRO A 5 -43.08 36.30 -5.10
C PRO A 5 -42.87 36.65 -3.60
N PRO A 6 -42.79 35.64 -2.71
CA PRO A 6 -42.54 35.83 -1.28
C PRO A 6 -41.04 36.07 -0.97
N PRO A 7 -40.71 36.58 0.23
CA PRO A 7 -39.46 37.28 0.50
C PRO A 7 -38.27 36.34 0.77
N GLU A 8 -37.08 36.84 0.43
CA GLU A 8 -35.77 36.24 0.70
C GLU A 8 -35.65 35.73 2.14
N ARG A 9 -35.58 34.40 2.31
CA ARG A 9 -35.08 33.80 3.54
C ARG A 9 -33.55 33.81 3.49
N ARG A 10 -32.99 34.68 4.32
CA ARG A 10 -31.60 34.64 4.81
C ARG A 10 -31.28 33.23 5.31
N ASP A 11 -30.34 32.57 4.65
CA ASP A 11 -29.64 31.41 5.18
C ASP A 11 -28.85 31.84 6.43
N VAL A 12 -29.39 31.52 7.60
CA VAL A 12 -28.63 31.44 8.84
C VAL A 12 -28.09 30.02 8.94
N LEU A 13 -26.96 29.77 8.26
CA LEU A 13 -26.03 28.71 8.62
C LEU A 13 -24.68 29.37 8.91
N SER A 14 -24.17 29.07 10.11
CA SER A 14 -23.10 29.79 10.78
C SER A 14 -21.73 29.69 10.07
N PRO A 15 -20.81 30.66 10.28
CA PRO A 15 -19.48 30.69 9.64
C PRO A 15 -18.51 29.57 10.09
N LEU A 16 -18.95 28.61 10.91
CA LEU A 16 -18.08 27.61 11.56
C LEU A 16 -17.88 26.33 10.73
N LEU A 17 -18.34 26.27 9.48
CA LEU A 17 -18.17 25.10 8.60
C LEU A 17 -17.45 25.41 7.26
N VAL A 18 -16.98 26.64 7.05
CA VAL A 18 -16.16 27.01 5.87
C VAL A 18 -14.66 27.10 6.21
N GLU A 19 -14.27 27.07 7.48
CA GLU A 19 -12.85 27.15 7.87
C GLU A 19 -12.11 25.81 8.01
N SER A 20 -12.74 24.65 7.83
CA SER A 20 -12.07 23.35 8.00
C SER A 20 -11.61 22.63 6.72
N VAL A 21 -11.84 23.19 5.53
CA VAL A 21 -11.42 22.56 4.24
C VAL A 21 -10.54 23.47 3.37
N ALA A 22 -10.43 24.76 3.69
CA ALA A 22 -9.59 25.71 2.96
C ALA A 22 -8.13 25.82 3.47
N TRP A 23 -7.77 25.19 4.59
CA TRP A 23 -6.43 25.30 5.21
C TRP A 23 -5.47 24.13 4.90
N SER A 24 -5.78 23.26 3.94
CA SER A 24 -4.89 22.14 3.53
C SER A 24 -4.21 22.34 2.17
N LEU A 25 -4.52 23.42 1.46
CA LEU A 25 -3.91 23.78 0.18
C LEU A 25 -3.33 25.20 0.31
N ALA A 26 -2.04 25.36 -0.01
CA ALA A 26 -1.28 26.62 -0.03
C ALA A 26 -0.62 27.09 1.28
N PHE A 27 0.33 26.29 1.78
CA PHE A 27 1.61 26.86 2.26
C PHE A 27 2.76 26.07 1.65
N VAL A 28 3.05 26.32 0.36
CA VAL A 28 4.41 26.07 -0.13
C VAL A 28 5.27 27.12 0.56
N ARG A 29 6.01 26.74 1.59
CA ARG A 29 6.87 27.66 2.33
C ARG A 29 7.73 28.43 1.32
N LEU A 30 7.86 29.74 1.47
CA LEU A 30 8.78 30.56 0.66
C LEU A 30 10.20 29.98 0.66
N GLU A 31 10.59 29.33 1.77
CA GLU A 31 11.83 28.54 1.85
C GLU A 31 11.84 27.34 0.90
N GLU A 32 10.71 26.67 0.70
CA GLU A 32 10.55 25.50 -0.17
C GLU A 32 10.50 25.91 -1.65
N VAL A 33 9.89 27.05 -1.99
CA VAL A 33 10.03 27.68 -3.32
C VAL A 33 11.48 28.11 -3.58
N ALA A 34 12.17 28.72 -2.60
CA ALA A 34 13.59 29.07 -2.71
C ALA A 34 14.52 27.85 -2.71
N ARG A 35 14.12 26.74 -2.08
CA ARG A 35 14.82 25.45 -2.10
C ARG A 35 14.56 24.70 -3.40
N ILE A 36 13.36 24.77 -3.97
CA ILE A 36 13.00 24.30 -5.31
C ILE A 36 13.74 25.12 -6.38
N ALA A 37 13.89 26.45 -6.21
CA ALA A 37 14.66 27.30 -7.12
C ALA A 37 16.17 27.05 -7.04
N ARG A 38 16.73 26.85 -5.84
CA ARG A 38 18.13 26.45 -5.62
C ARG A 38 18.41 25.02 -6.08
N CYS A 39 17.48 24.09 -5.82
CA CYS A 39 17.49 22.76 -6.41
C CYS A 39 17.38 22.88 -7.92
N SER A 40 16.56 23.75 -8.50
CA SER A 40 16.43 23.87 -9.95
C SER A 40 17.73 24.35 -10.61
N ARG A 41 18.49 25.27 -9.99
CA ARG A 41 19.84 25.64 -10.49
C ARG A 41 20.85 24.50 -10.30
N ARG A 42 21.00 23.96 -9.08
CA ARG A 42 21.93 22.84 -8.81
C ARG A 42 21.56 21.53 -9.50
N LEU A 43 20.28 21.29 -9.76
CA LEU A 43 19.74 20.09 -10.39
C LEU A 43 19.66 20.26 -11.90
N ARG A 44 19.61 21.47 -12.46
CA ARG A 44 19.91 21.72 -13.88
C ARG A 44 21.41 21.57 -14.15
N SER A 45 22.27 22.11 -13.28
CA SER A 45 23.72 21.88 -13.35
C SER A 45 24.05 20.40 -13.12
N ALA A 46 23.47 19.75 -12.12
CA ALA A 46 23.64 18.33 -11.88
C ALA A 46 22.98 17.49 -12.99
N LEU A 47 21.83 17.83 -13.58
CA LEU A 47 21.29 17.09 -14.74
C LEU A 47 22.13 17.28 -16.00
N ALA A 48 22.85 18.40 -16.13
CA ALA A 48 23.83 18.63 -17.19
C ALA A 48 25.14 17.86 -16.94
N GLU A 49 25.53 17.65 -15.68
CA GLU A 49 26.74 16.92 -15.26
C GLU A 49 26.51 15.41 -15.00
N LEU A 50 25.27 14.98 -14.72
CA LEU A 50 24.90 13.61 -14.34
C LEU A 50 24.63 12.77 -15.58
N GLY A 51 25.72 12.35 -16.22
CA GLY A 51 25.76 11.04 -16.86
C GLY A 51 25.55 9.95 -15.80
N ALA A 52 24.42 9.23 -15.87
CA ALA A 52 24.17 7.91 -15.28
C ALA A 52 24.32 7.70 -13.73
N GLY A 53 24.70 8.69 -12.92
CA GLY A 53 25.16 8.45 -11.53
C GLY A 53 24.16 8.52 -10.35
N ALA A 54 23.07 9.31 -10.40
CA ALA A 54 22.31 9.65 -9.19
C ALA A 54 20.84 9.17 -9.19
N SER A 55 20.62 7.87 -8.97
CA SER A 55 19.28 7.24 -8.98
C SER A 55 18.27 7.86 -8.00
N SER A 56 18.69 8.42 -6.86
CA SER A 56 17.81 9.07 -5.87
C SER A 56 17.41 10.50 -6.26
N GLU A 57 18.34 11.27 -6.83
CA GLU A 57 18.11 12.66 -7.23
C GLU A 57 17.27 12.74 -8.50
N VAL A 58 17.47 11.81 -9.44
CA VAL A 58 16.62 11.65 -10.63
C VAL A 58 15.18 11.33 -10.22
N ARG A 59 14.98 10.43 -9.25
CA ARG A 59 13.64 10.14 -8.71
C ARG A 59 13.01 11.37 -8.03
N ARG A 60 13.82 12.15 -7.31
CA ARG A 60 13.36 13.39 -6.67
C ARG A 60 12.98 14.45 -7.71
N ALA A 61 13.76 14.59 -8.78
CA ALA A 61 13.47 15.49 -9.90
C ALA A 61 12.14 15.15 -10.60
N CYS A 62 11.89 13.86 -10.82
CA CYS A 62 10.63 13.38 -11.39
C CYS A 62 9.44 13.60 -10.46
N ARG A 63 9.64 13.55 -9.13
CA ARG A 63 8.60 13.92 -8.15
C ARG A 63 8.33 15.42 -8.15
N LEU A 64 9.39 16.23 -8.16
CA LEU A 64 9.32 17.69 -8.04
C LEU A 64 9.07 18.44 -9.36
N ARG A 65 8.63 17.75 -10.42
CA ARG A 65 8.26 18.34 -11.73
C ARG A 65 9.42 19.11 -12.41
N VAL A 66 10.66 18.63 -12.26
CA VAL A 66 11.85 19.37 -12.74
C VAL A 66 12.21 19.10 -14.21
N VAL A 67 11.54 18.15 -14.88
CA VAL A 67 11.79 17.83 -16.30
C VAL A 67 10.95 18.76 -17.19
N GLY A 68 11.54 19.89 -17.58
CA GLY A 68 10.92 20.80 -18.55
C GLY A 68 10.87 20.19 -19.96
N ALA A 69 9.86 20.56 -20.76
CA ALA A 69 9.62 20.04 -22.11
C ALA A 69 10.90 20.01 -22.98
N LYS A 70 11.60 21.15 -23.10
CA LYS A 70 12.84 21.29 -23.90
C LYS A 70 13.98 20.35 -23.48
N ALA A 71 14.02 19.91 -22.22
CA ALA A 71 15.05 19.01 -21.70
C ALA A 71 14.62 17.54 -21.72
N ARG A 72 13.32 17.25 -21.87
CA ARG A 72 12.72 15.92 -21.72
C ARG A 72 13.32 14.89 -22.66
N VAL A 73 13.42 15.21 -23.95
CA VAL A 73 13.99 14.30 -24.97
C VAL A 73 15.42 13.85 -24.62
N ARG A 74 16.27 14.82 -24.25
CA ARG A 74 17.67 14.52 -23.87
C ARG A 74 17.73 13.72 -22.57
N TRP A 75 16.88 14.07 -21.62
CA TRP A 75 16.82 13.40 -20.33
C TRP A 75 16.33 11.94 -20.46
N TRP A 76 15.29 11.68 -21.26
CA TRP A 76 14.86 10.31 -21.59
C TRP A 76 15.97 9.50 -22.22
N ALA A 77 16.68 10.05 -23.21
CA ALA A 77 17.80 9.36 -23.86
C ALA A 77 18.91 8.98 -22.85
N SER A 78 19.20 9.86 -21.89
CA SER A 78 20.18 9.61 -20.82
C SER A 78 19.71 8.54 -19.84
N VAL A 79 18.50 8.68 -19.29
CA VAL A 79 17.95 7.74 -18.29
C VAL A 79 17.71 6.35 -18.89
N VAL A 80 17.34 6.28 -20.17
CA VAL A 80 17.17 5.02 -20.90
C VAL A 80 18.52 4.43 -21.35
N ARG A 81 19.63 5.19 -21.24
CA ARG A 81 20.99 4.79 -21.67
C ARG A 81 21.06 4.47 -23.16
N VAL A 82 20.42 5.31 -23.98
CA VAL A 82 20.30 5.13 -25.43
C VAL A 82 21.66 4.94 -26.11
N GLU A 83 22.67 5.73 -25.73
CA GLU A 83 24.01 5.61 -26.33
C GLU A 83 24.70 4.27 -26.03
N GLU A 84 24.38 3.62 -24.90
CA GLU A 84 24.92 2.30 -24.59
C GLU A 84 24.21 1.21 -25.38
N ALA A 85 22.88 1.28 -25.46
CA ALA A 85 22.09 0.37 -26.29
C ALA A 85 22.52 0.48 -27.75
N ARG A 86 22.68 1.71 -28.26
CA ARG A 86 23.20 2.00 -29.59
C ARG A 86 24.57 1.36 -29.82
N ARG A 87 25.53 1.57 -28.91
CA ARG A 87 26.87 0.94 -28.99
C ARG A 87 26.80 -0.59 -28.98
N ALA A 88 25.95 -1.17 -28.13
CA ALA A 88 25.78 -2.63 -28.04
C ALA A 88 25.18 -3.20 -29.33
N MET A 89 24.19 -2.53 -29.90
CA MET A 89 23.52 -2.95 -31.14
C MET A 89 24.47 -2.86 -32.34
N LEU A 90 25.24 -1.77 -32.45
CA LEU A 90 26.25 -1.61 -33.50
C LEU A 90 27.40 -2.62 -33.39
N LYS A 91 27.75 -3.09 -32.18
CA LYS A 91 28.78 -4.14 -31.99
C LYS A 91 28.33 -5.54 -32.42
N ARG A 92 27.03 -5.84 -32.28
CA ARG A 92 26.49 -7.17 -32.65
C ARG A 92 26.51 -7.39 -34.17
N ASP A 93 26.56 -6.32 -34.94
CA ASP A 93 26.44 -6.37 -36.38
C ASP A 93 27.78 -6.06 -37.06
N ARG A 94 28.50 -7.13 -37.48
CA ARG A 94 29.89 -7.06 -37.96
C ARG A 94 30.09 -6.25 -39.25
N GLY A 95 29.01 -5.88 -39.95
CA GLY A 95 29.04 -5.01 -41.14
C GLY A 95 28.93 -3.50 -40.87
N TYR A 96 28.72 -3.07 -39.61
CA TYR A 96 28.24 -1.72 -39.31
C TYR A 96 29.34 -0.80 -38.80
N ARG A 97 30.06 -0.16 -39.73
CA ARG A 97 30.95 0.98 -39.42
C ARG A 97 30.29 2.36 -39.56
N ASN A 98 29.07 2.46 -40.10
CA ASN A 98 28.49 3.75 -40.50
C ASN A 98 27.22 4.16 -39.74
N VAL A 99 27.22 5.41 -39.28
CA VAL A 99 26.07 6.26 -38.97
C VAL A 99 24.99 6.02 -40.05
N GLY A 100 23.79 5.59 -39.65
CA GLY A 100 22.70 5.32 -40.61
C GLY A 100 21.90 4.03 -40.45
N LEU A 101 21.96 3.35 -39.29
CA LEU A 101 21.21 2.09 -39.06
C LEU A 101 19.70 2.29 -39.24
N PHE A 102 19.16 3.39 -38.71
CA PHE A 102 17.74 3.72 -38.87
C PHE A 102 17.35 3.79 -40.34
N GLU A 103 18.10 4.56 -41.13
CA GLU A 103 17.82 4.78 -42.55
C GLU A 103 17.80 3.47 -43.34
N ARG A 104 18.74 2.56 -43.07
CA ARG A 104 18.73 1.23 -43.69
C ARG A 104 17.58 0.35 -43.24
N CYS A 105 17.31 0.28 -41.93
CA CYS A 105 16.21 -0.52 -41.41
C CYS A 105 14.85 -0.02 -41.90
N ALA A 106 14.71 1.28 -42.13
CA ALA A 106 13.52 1.91 -42.72
C ALA A 106 13.46 1.78 -44.26
N GLY A 107 14.54 1.37 -44.93
CA GLY A 107 14.66 1.31 -46.40
C GLY A 107 14.84 2.66 -47.09
N LEU A 108 15.24 3.68 -46.34
CA LEU A 108 15.42 5.08 -46.80
C LEU A 108 16.71 5.30 -47.58
N ASP A 109 17.62 4.33 -47.53
CA ASP A 109 18.84 4.29 -48.34
C ASP A 109 18.56 3.89 -49.80
N LYS A 110 17.42 3.23 -50.06
CA LYS A 110 17.06 2.68 -51.37
C LYS A 110 15.89 3.40 -52.04
N ALA A 111 14.97 3.95 -51.26
CA ALA A 111 13.76 4.59 -51.77
C ALA A 111 13.32 5.77 -50.90
N ARG A 112 12.40 6.60 -51.41
CA ARG A 112 11.67 7.55 -50.57
C ARG A 112 10.83 6.75 -49.56
N GLY A 113 10.88 7.18 -48.30
CA GLY A 113 10.08 6.62 -47.21
C GLY A 113 8.60 6.95 -47.34
N GLY A 114 7.84 6.61 -46.31
CA GLY A 114 6.43 6.96 -46.20
C GLY A 114 5.47 5.79 -46.32
N LEU A 115 4.22 6.06 -45.97
CA LEU A 115 3.15 5.09 -45.81
C LEU A 115 2.76 4.43 -47.14
N GLU A 116 2.75 5.20 -48.23
CA GLU A 116 2.34 4.71 -49.55
C GLU A 116 3.27 3.64 -50.12
N ARG A 117 4.56 3.66 -49.72
CA ARG A 117 5.56 2.64 -50.10
C ARG A 117 5.20 1.25 -49.58
N LEU A 118 4.50 1.19 -48.43
CA LEU A 118 4.30 -0.06 -47.72
C LEU A 118 3.35 -1.00 -48.47
N SER A 119 3.75 -2.26 -48.59
CA SER A 119 2.92 -3.33 -49.12
C SER A 119 1.60 -3.46 -48.34
N SER A 120 0.53 -3.91 -48.99
CA SER A 120 -0.75 -4.20 -48.34
C SER A 120 -0.76 -5.51 -47.56
N ARG A 121 0.27 -6.36 -47.73
CA ARG A 121 0.39 -7.70 -47.14
C ARG A 121 1.56 -7.79 -46.15
N GLY A 122 1.51 -8.80 -45.29
CA GLY A 122 2.53 -9.06 -44.28
C GLY A 122 2.68 -7.92 -43.27
N THR A 123 3.87 -7.85 -42.65
CA THR A 123 4.23 -6.86 -41.62
C THR A 123 4.01 -5.42 -42.06
N GLU A 124 4.39 -5.08 -43.30
CA GLU A 124 4.19 -3.72 -43.84
C GLU A 124 2.69 -3.36 -43.97
N GLY A 125 1.84 -4.33 -44.34
CA GLY A 125 0.40 -4.14 -44.42
C GLY A 125 -0.27 -3.95 -43.05
N GLU A 126 0.24 -4.63 -42.02
CA GLU A 126 -0.18 -4.41 -40.62
C GLU A 126 0.20 -3.02 -40.13
N ILE A 127 1.47 -2.62 -40.35
CA ILE A 127 1.94 -1.26 -40.03
C ILE A 127 1.06 -0.23 -40.74
N ARG A 128 0.77 -0.42 -42.03
CA ARG A 128 -0.04 0.51 -42.82
C ARG A 128 -1.43 0.73 -42.22
N ARG A 129 -2.12 -0.34 -41.82
CA ARG A 129 -3.45 -0.26 -41.17
C ARG A 129 -3.38 0.42 -39.82
N ASP A 130 -2.34 0.14 -39.04
CA ASP A 130 -2.20 0.69 -37.70
C ASP A 130 -1.82 2.18 -37.71
N VAL A 131 -0.94 2.62 -38.61
CA VAL A 131 -0.59 4.03 -38.78
C VAL A 131 -1.84 4.87 -39.04
N ALA A 132 -2.72 4.43 -39.96
CA ALA A 132 -3.93 5.16 -40.32
C ALA A 132 -4.90 5.41 -39.14
N ARG A 133 -4.89 4.54 -38.12
CA ARG A 133 -5.73 4.66 -36.91
C ARG A 133 -4.98 5.15 -35.67
N THR A 134 -3.69 5.44 -35.77
CA THR A 134 -2.85 5.86 -34.63
C THR A 134 -3.04 7.34 -34.37
N PHE A 135 -3.69 7.68 -33.24
CA PHE A 135 -3.96 9.08 -32.84
C PHE A 135 -4.61 9.91 -33.97
N ALA A 136 -5.54 9.31 -34.70
CA ALA A 136 -6.11 9.90 -35.94
C ALA A 136 -6.80 11.26 -35.73
N THR A 137 -7.28 11.54 -34.52
CA THR A 137 -7.87 12.83 -34.14
C THR A 137 -6.83 13.96 -33.97
N ARG A 138 -5.54 13.62 -33.83
CA ARG A 138 -4.48 14.61 -33.61
C ARG A 138 -3.96 15.15 -34.95
N LYS A 139 -3.87 16.48 -35.08
CA LYS A 139 -3.39 17.13 -36.32
C LYS A 139 -2.04 16.60 -36.82
N PHE A 140 -1.11 16.27 -35.91
CA PHE A 140 0.18 15.68 -36.26
C PHE A 140 0.01 14.39 -37.07
N PHE A 141 -0.82 13.45 -36.61
CA PHE A 141 -1.02 12.13 -37.25
C PHE A 141 -2.14 12.12 -38.30
N ALA A 142 -3.00 13.14 -38.32
CA ALA A 142 -3.93 13.38 -39.43
C ALA A 142 -3.17 13.83 -40.71
N SER A 143 -1.98 14.41 -40.57
CA SER A 143 -1.16 14.82 -41.71
C SER A 143 -0.43 13.65 -42.39
N ALA A 144 -0.28 13.71 -43.72
CA ALA A 144 0.52 12.75 -44.48
C ALA A 144 1.97 12.68 -43.96
N GLN A 145 2.56 13.83 -43.64
CA GLN A 145 3.91 13.89 -43.08
C GLN A 145 4.02 13.08 -41.77
N GLY A 146 3.09 13.24 -40.82
CA GLY A 146 3.12 12.50 -39.56
C GLY A 146 2.94 10.99 -39.73
N GLN A 147 2.06 10.58 -40.65
CA GLN A 147 1.85 9.17 -40.99
C GLN A 147 3.09 8.54 -41.64
N ASP A 148 3.71 9.25 -42.58
CA ASP A 148 4.95 8.83 -43.22
C ASP A 148 6.08 8.66 -42.21
N LEU A 149 6.22 9.62 -41.30
CA LEU A 149 7.26 9.58 -40.28
C LEU A 149 7.09 8.39 -39.34
N LEU A 150 5.86 8.08 -38.94
CA LEU A 150 5.54 6.94 -38.09
C LEU A 150 5.76 5.61 -38.81
N ALA A 151 5.33 5.52 -40.07
CA ALA A 151 5.50 4.33 -40.91
C ALA A 151 6.97 3.92 -41.01
N ASP A 152 7.85 4.87 -41.35
CA ASP A 152 9.30 4.67 -41.43
C ASP A 152 9.89 4.15 -40.10
N VAL A 153 9.46 4.72 -38.96
CA VAL A 153 9.94 4.32 -37.62
C VAL A 153 9.52 2.90 -37.29
N LEU A 154 8.26 2.54 -37.56
CA LEU A 154 7.76 1.20 -37.28
C LEU A 154 8.41 0.14 -38.16
N VAL A 155 8.62 0.43 -39.44
CA VAL A 155 9.39 -0.46 -40.33
C VAL A 155 10.81 -0.63 -39.81
N ALA A 156 11.48 0.47 -39.42
CA ALA A 156 12.83 0.39 -38.88
C ALA A 156 12.91 -0.49 -37.63
N LEU A 157 11.96 -0.33 -36.69
CA LEU A 157 11.91 -1.11 -35.46
C LEU A 157 11.63 -2.59 -35.72
N ALA A 158 10.69 -2.91 -36.61
CA ALA A 158 10.36 -4.28 -36.99
C ALA A 158 11.57 -4.99 -37.64
N THR A 159 12.28 -4.30 -38.54
CA THR A 159 13.49 -4.80 -39.20
C THR A 159 14.66 -4.97 -38.23
N ALA A 160 14.85 -4.01 -37.32
CA ALA A 160 15.92 -4.01 -36.33
C ALA A 160 15.77 -5.08 -35.24
N HIS A 161 14.55 -5.57 -35.02
CA HIS A 161 14.22 -6.54 -34.00
C HIS A 161 13.43 -7.73 -34.58
N PRO A 162 14.09 -8.62 -35.36
CA PRO A 162 13.41 -9.70 -36.07
C PRO A 162 12.73 -10.72 -35.15
N GLN A 163 13.17 -10.83 -33.89
CA GLN A 163 12.54 -11.70 -32.88
C GLN A 163 11.16 -11.22 -32.44
N THR A 164 10.90 -9.92 -32.52
CA THR A 164 9.60 -9.31 -32.22
C THR A 164 8.82 -9.00 -33.49
N GLY A 165 9.51 -8.58 -34.56
CA GLY A 165 8.86 -8.01 -35.72
C GLY A 165 8.07 -6.74 -35.37
N TYR A 166 7.00 -6.49 -36.13
CA TYR A 166 5.99 -5.52 -35.73
C TYR A 166 4.97 -6.19 -34.81
N CYS A 167 4.55 -5.47 -33.77
CA CYS A 167 3.50 -5.92 -32.88
C CYS A 167 2.46 -4.81 -32.68
N GLN A 168 1.18 -5.17 -32.79
CA GLN A 168 0.06 -4.23 -32.63
C GLN A 168 0.09 -3.60 -31.24
N GLY A 169 0.24 -2.28 -31.18
CA GLY A 169 0.47 -1.50 -29.95
C GLY A 169 1.83 -0.79 -29.94
N MET A 170 2.82 -1.26 -30.71
CA MET A 170 4.08 -0.55 -30.94
C MET A 170 3.86 0.82 -31.58
N ASN A 171 2.89 0.92 -32.50
CA ASN A 171 2.45 2.15 -33.14
C ASN A 171 2.07 3.25 -32.15
N LEU A 172 1.42 2.91 -31.03
CA LEU A 172 1.00 3.89 -30.02
C LEU A 172 2.20 4.41 -29.22
N VAL A 173 3.14 3.53 -28.86
CA VAL A 173 4.37 3.94 -28.15
C VAL A 173 5.27 4.77 -29.05
N ALA A 174 5.52 4.30 -30.27
CA ALA A 174 6.34 5.00 -31.26
C ALA A 174 5.71 6.33 -31.68
N GLY A 175 4.40 6.37 -31.90
CA GLY A 175 3.65 7.58 -32.25
C GLY A 175 3.74 8.64 -31.15
N ALA A 176 3.37 8.32 -29.91
CA ALA A 176 3.44 9.30 -28.83
C ALA A 176 4.87 9.79 -28.58
N LEU A 177 5.89 8.93 -28.69
CA LEU A 177 7.29 9.37 -28.64
C LEU A 177 7.65 10.29 -29.81
N LEU A 178 7.22 9.96 -31.03
CA LEU A 178 7.52 10.72 -32.23
C LEU A 178 6.97 12.14 -32.17
N GLU A 179 5.73 12.30 -31.72
CA GLU A 179 5.12 13.61 -31.56
C GLU A 179 5.88 14.45 -30.51
N VAL A 180 6.19 13.87 -29.35
CA VAL A 180 7.01 14.52 -28.31
C VAL A 180 8.34 15.00 -28.88
N HIS A 181 9.04 14.15 -29.63
CA HIS A 181 10.37 14.48 -30.17
C HIS A 181 10.30 15.53 -31.28
N ALA A 182 9.31 15.44 -32.16
CA ALA A 182 9.11 16.39 -33.25
C ALA A 182 8.73 17.79 -32.74
N ARG A 183 8.01 17.87 -31.62
CA ARG A 183 7.60 19.12 -30.96
C ARG A 183 8.59 19.62 -29.89
N GLY A 184 9.81 19.08 -29.85
CA GLY A 184 10.86 19.57 -28.94
C GLY A 184 10.62 19.24 -27.46
N GLY A 185 9.84 18.20 -27.19
CA GLY A 185 9.60 17.64 -25.87
C GLY A 185 8.28 18.06 -25.23
N ASP A 186 7.40 18.77 -25.93
CA ASP A 186 6.07 19.15 -25.46
C ASP A 186 4.95 18.46 -26.25
N VAL A 187 3.79 18.26 -25.63
CA VAL A 187 2.59 17.71 -26.26
C VAL A 187 1.40 18.53 -25.79
N ARG A 188 0.61 19.07 -26.74
CA ARG A 188 -0.48 20.00 -26.44
C ARG A 188 -1.81 19.28 -26.17
N PRO A 189 -2.56 19.74 -25.13
CA PRO A 189 -3.91 19.25 -24.82
C PRO A 189 -4.73 19.04 -26.08
N GLU A 190 -5.38 17.88 -26.21
CA GLU A 190 -6.40 17.71 -27.25
C GLU A 190 -7.47 18.81 -27.08
N PRO A 191 -7.85 19.52 -28.15
CA PRO A 191 -8.92 20.52 -28.06
C PRO A 191 -10.23 19.84 -27.68
N GLU A 192 -11.04 20.48 -26.84
CA GLU A 192 -12.41 20.04 -26.58
C GLU A 192 -13.23 20.06 -27.89
N GLU A 193 -14.17 19.13 -28.04
CA GLU A 193 -15.05 19.05 -29.24
C GLU A 193 -15.67 20.43 -29.52
N GLY A 194 -15.26 21.06 -30.63
CA GLY A 194 -15.75 22.38 -31.05
C GLY A 194 -14.76 23.55 -30.92
N ASN A 195 -13.60 23.37 -30.27
CA ASN A 195 -12.54 24.37 -30.27
C ASN A 195 -11.55 24.15 -31.42
N GLU A 196 -11.53 25.07 -32.38
CA GLU A 196 -10.54 25.07 -33.45
C GLU A 196 -9.14 25.34 -32.86
N GLU A 197 -8.27 24.32 -32.86
CA GLU A 197 -6.84 24.54 -32.65
C GLU A 197 -6.36 25.58 -33.68
N PRO A 198 -5.59 26.61 -33.31
CA PRO A 198 -5.14 27.63 -34.26
C PRO A 198 -4.48 26.96 -35.47
N GLU A 199 -4.92 27.34 -36.68
CA GLU A 199 -4.44 26.79 -37.97
C GLU A 199 -2.92 26.94 -38.17
N PHE A 200 -2.30 27.83 -37.39
CA PHE A 200 -0.88 28.14 -37.45
C PHE A 200 -0.04 27.12 -36.66
N GLU A 201 0.19 25.94 -37.22
CA GLU A 201 1.35 25.14 -36.84
C GLU A 201 1.95 24.33 -38.00
N GLN A 202 2.67 25.09 -38.82
CA GLN A 202 3.91 24.77 -39.55
C GLN A 202 4.27 23.27 -39.64
N GLN A 203 4.27 22.76 -40.88
CA GLN A 203 5.02 21.56 -41.27
C GLN A 203 6.37 21.50 -40.54
N ILE A 204 6.66 20.35 -39.95
CA ILE A 204 7.93 20.15 -39.25
C ILE A 204 9.02 20.16 -40.32
N SER A 205 10.11 20.90 -40.07
CA SER A 205 11.21 20.95 -41.01
C SER A 205 11.74 19.54 -41.28
N PRO A 206 12.14 19.21 -42.53
CA PRO A 206 12.63 17.86 -42.85
C PRO A 206 13.77 17.40 -41.92
N LEU A 207 14.63 18.32 -41.48
CA LEU A 207 15.71 18.03 -40.54
C LEU A 207 15.18 17.67 -39.14
N ALA A 208 14.22 18.43 -38.61
CA ALA A 208 13.61 18.13 -37.31
C ALA A 208 12.85 16.80 -37.35
N ALA A 209 12.13 16.53 -38.44
CA ALA A 209 11.42 15.29 -38.68
C ALA A 209 12.37 14.08 -38.68
N ARG A 210 13.47 14.14 -39.46
CA ARG A 210 14.49 13.07 -39.48
C ARG A 210 15.19 12.89 -38.13
N THR A 211 15.46 13.98 -37.43
CA THR A 211 16.08 13.94 -36.08
C THR A 211 15.15 13.24 -35.08
N ALA A 212 13.85 13.55 -35.13
CA ALA A 212 12.84 12.92 -34.29
C ALA A 212 12.74 11.41 -34.57
N GLN A 213 12.63 10.99 -35.83
CA GLN A 213 12.56 9.57 -36.19
C GLN A 213 13.77 8.77 -35.67
N ARG A 214 14.99 9.29 -35.87
CA ARG A 214 16.22 8.66 -35.39
C ARG A 214 16.23 8.56 -33.86
N ALA A 215 15.86 9.64 -33.18
CA ALA A 215 15.81 9.67 -31.72
C ALA A 215 14.82 8.63 -31.17
N VAL A 216 13.62 8.55 -31.76
CA VAL A 216 12.59 7.57 -31.37
C VAL A 216 13.03 6.14 -31.64
N PHE A 217 13.60 5.87 -32.82
CA PHE A 217 14.14 4.54 -33.16
C PHE A 217 15.13 4.06 -32.10
N TRP A 218 16.12 4.90 -31.77
CA TRP A 218 17.12 4.54 -30.77
C TRP A 218 16.55 4.44 -29.36
N LEU A 219 15.62 5.32 -28.99
CA LEU A 219 14.96 5.30 -27.69
C LEU A 219 14.14 4.02 -27.49
N VAL A 220 13.28 3.67 -28.44
CA VAL A 220 12.46 2.44 -28.38
C VAL A 220 13.34 1.20 -28.41
N SER A 221 14.40 1.19 -29.24
CA SER A 221 15.36 0.08 -29.26
C SER A 221 16.04 -0.12 -27.90
N ALA A 222 16.37 0.97 -27.21
CA ALA A 222 16.93 0.92 -25.86
C ALA A 222 15.92 0.48 -24.78
N LEU A 223 14.62 0.75 -24.97
CA LEU A 223 13.55 0.24 -24.11
C LEU A 223 13.28 -1.27 -24.33
N CYS A 224 13.59 -1.79 -25.52
CA CYS A 224 13.44 -3.20 -25.86
C CYS A 224 14.46 -4.10 -25.17
N ASP A 225 15.70 -3.63 -24.98
CA ASP A 225 16.79 -4.45 -24.49
C ASP A 225 16.87 -4.53 -22.95
N ALA A 226 17.13 -5.72 -22.44
CA ALA A 226 17.49 -5.93 -21.04
C ALA A 226 18.84 -5.28 -20.75
N ARG A 227 18.90 -4.48 -19.67
CA ARG A 227 20.15 -3.81 -19.29
C ARG A 227 21.05 -4.82 -18.58
N LYS A 228 22.28 -4.98 -19.07
CA LYS A 228 23.31 -5.67 -18.29
C LYS A 228 23.64 -4.80 -17.07
N PRO A 229 23.70 -5.36 -15.84
CA PRO A 229 24.28 -4.63 -14.73
C PRO A 229 25.71 -4.25 -15.12
N ASN A 230 26.13 -3.02 -14.78
CA ASN A 230 27.50 -2.57 -15.05
C ASN A 230 28.49 -3.66 -14.62
N ASP A 231 29.50 -3.92 -15.43
CA ASP A 231 30.56 -4.89 -15.13
C ASP A 231 30.97 -4.77 -13.66
N ALA A 232 30.99 -5.91 -12.97
CA ALA A 232 31.18 -6.06 -11.52
C ALA A 232 32.52 -5.50 -10.97
N ARG A 233 33.24 -4.68 -11.73
CA ARG A 233 34.48 -4.01 -11.32
C ARG A 233 34.25 -2.73 -10.49
N SER A 234 33.05 -2.17 -10.43
CA SER A 234 32.73 -1.11 -9.46
C SER A 234 31.80 -1.64 -8.35
N SER A 235 32.42 -2.08 -7.27
CA SER A 235 31.81 -2.70 -6.09
C SER A 235 30.94 -1.76 -5.23
N SER A 236 30.68 -0.51 -5.65
CA SER A 236 30.03 0.50 -4.79
C SER A 236 28.67 1.04 -5.27
N SER A 237 28.24 0.75 -6.50
CA SER A 237 26.98 1.28 -7.01
C SER A 237 25.96 0.17 -7.24
N LYS A 238 24.96 0.06 -6.35
CA LYS A 238 23.73 -0.71 -6.59
C LYS A 238 23.06 -0.19 -7.87
N ALA A 239 23.45 -0.72 -9.03
CA ALA A 239 22.90 -0.33 -10.32
C ALA A 239 21.39 -0.62 -10.30
N THR A 240 20.57 0.43 -10.28
CA THR A 240 19.12 0.29 -10.34
C THR A 240 18.73 -0.07 -11.77
N ASP A 241 18.39 -1.34 -11.99
CA ASP A 241 17.79 -1.75 -13.25
C ASP A 241 16.37 -1.17 -13.36
N ASN A 242 16.19 -0.32 -14.37
CA ASN A 242 14.94 0.32 -14.75
C ASN A 242 14.48 -0.15 -16.13
N SER A 243 15.03 -1.27 -16.62
CA SER A 243 14.65 -1.83 -17.91
C SER A 243 13.15 -2.15 -17.96
N LEU A 244 12.54 -1.84 -19.10
CA LEU A 244 11.16 -2.23 -19.41
C LEU A 244 11.12 -3.53 -20.21
N GLU A 245 12.20 -3.89 -20.91
CA GLU A 245 12.32 -5.11 -21.70
C GLU A 245 11.13 -5.28 -22.66
N LEU A 246 10.78 -4.19 -23.38
CA LEU A 246 9.61 -4.19 -24.27
C LEU A 246 9.68 -5.27 -25.35
N ARG A 247 10.88 -5.76 -25.68
CA ARG A 247 11.08 -6.90 -26.56
C ARG A 247 10.31 -8.14 -26.09
N GLU A 248 10.44 -8.50 -24.81
CA GLU A 248 9.77 -9.69 -24.25
C GLU A 248 8.26 -9.46 -24.04
N LEU A 249 7.85 -8.19 -24.03
CA LEU A 249 6.44 -7.81 -24.02
C LEU A 249 5.80 -8.01 -25.40
N TRP A 250 6.47 -7.57 -26.46
CA TRP A 250 5.99 -7.57 -27.84
C TRP A 250 6.29 -8.85 -28.63
N ARG A 251 7.15 -9.73 -28.12
CA ARG A 251 7.46 -11.02 -28.75
C ARG A 251 6.19 -11.89 -28.85
N PRO A 252 6.02 -12.69 -29.92
CA PRO A 252 4.93 -13.66 -30.01
C PRO A 252 4.80 -14.51 -28.74
N GLY A 253 3.56 -14.72 -28.29
CA GLY A 253 3.27 -15.39 -27.01
C GLY A 253 3.31 -14.50 -25.78
N MET A 254 3.76 -13.24 -25.90
CA MET A 254 3.73 -12.18 -24.87
C MET A 254 4.16 -12.66 -23.46
N PRO A 255 5.30 -13.36 -23.31
CA PRO A 255 5.67 -14.01 -22.05
C PRO A 255 5.80 -13.01 -20.90
N GLN A 256 6.36 -11.83 -21.15
CA GLN A 256 6.51 -10.80 -20.14
C GLN A 256 5.15 -10.21 -19.73
N LEU A 257 4.19 -10.08 -20.66
CA LEU A 257 2.87 -9.52 -20.34
C LEU A 257 2.19 -10.34 -19.25
N LYS A 258 2.21 -11.68 -19.37
CA LYS A 258 1.60 -12.60 -18.40
C LYS A 258 2.13 -12.37 -16.99
N LEU A 259 3.46 -12.27 -16.86
CA LEU A 259 4.10 -11.92 -15.59
C LEU A 259 3.59 -10.58 -15.06
N ARG A 260 3.49 -9.55 -15.92
CA ARG A 260 3.02 -8.23 -15.49
C ARG A 260 1.56 -8.23 -15.09
N VAL A 261 0.70 -8.96 -15.78
CA VAL A 261 -0.70 -9.11 -15.35
C VAL A 261 -0.77 -9.81 -13.99
N TYR A 262 0.03 -10.87 -13.76
CA TYR A 262 0.08 -11.54 -12.46
C TYR A 262 0.55 -10.60 -11.33
N GLN A 263 1.62 -9.84 -11.59
CA GLN A 263 2.12 -8.86 -10.63
C GLN A 263 1.06 -7.81 -10.33
N PHE A 264 0.42 -7.26 -11.35
CA PHE A 264 -0.63 -6.26 -11.21
C PHE A 264 -1.80 -6.80 -10.40
N ASP A 265 -2.29 -7.98 -10.75
CA ASP A 265 -3.38 -8.68 -10.08
C ASP A 265 -3.13 -8.82 -8.56
N ARG A 266 -1.94 -9.30 -8.18
CA ARG A 266 -1.53 -9.45 -6.78
C ARG A 266 -1.38 -8.11 -6.06
N LEU A 267 -0.96 -7.07 -6.78
CA LEU A 267 -0.88 -5.72 -6.23
C LEU A 267 -2.27 -5.11 -6.02
N VAL A 268 -3.23 -5.33 -6.93
CA VAL A 268 -4.63 -4.89 -6.75
C VAL A 268 -5.23 -5.61 -5.55
N ALA A 269 -5.02 -6.93 -5.40
CA ALA A 269 -5.46 -7.66 -4.20
C ALA A 269 -4.89 -7.09 -2.91
N ARG A 270 -3.64 -6.63 -2.93
CA ARG A 270 -2.95 -6.10 -1.76
C ARG A 270 -3.39 -4.68 -1.40
N PHE A 271 -3.57 -3.80 -2.38
CA PHE A 271 -3.78 -2.37 -2.15
C PHE A 271 -5.22 -1.91 -2.36
N LEU A 272 -6.01 -2.63 -3.16
CA LEU A 272 -7.40 -2.32 -3.50
C LEU A 272 -8.30 -3.58 -3.35
N PRO A 273 -8.37 -4.20 -2.16
CA PRO A 273 -9.00 -5.51 -1.97
C PRO A 273 -10.51 -5.50 -2.28
N ARG A 274 -11.22 -4.41 -1.96
CA ARG A 274 -12.66 -4.26 -2.28
C ARG A 274 -12.89 -4.29 -3.78
N LEU A 275 -12.12 -3.49 -4.53
CA LEU A 275 -12.20 -3.44 -5.98
C LEU A 275 -11.80 -4.79 -6.61
N ARG A 276 -10.81 -5.47 -6.03
CA ARG A 276 -10.43 -6.81 -6.49
C ARG A 276 -11.56 -7.83 -6.33
N ALA A 277 -12.27 -7.81 -5.20
CA ALA A 277 -13.41 -8.70 -4.97
C ALA A 277 -14.52 -8.42 -6.00
N HIS A 278 -14.86 -7.15 -6.18
CA HIS A 278 -15.85 -6.71 -7.18
C HIS A 278 -15.48 -7.15 -8.60
N PHE A 279 -14.24 -6.94 -9.03
CA PHE A 279 -13.78 -7.38 -10.35
C PHE A 279 -13.91 -8.89 -10.55
N ARG A 280 -13.72 -9.69 -9.50
CA ARG A 280 -13.96 -11.14 -9.58
C ARG A 280 -15.43 -11.48 -9.69
N GLU A 281 -16.28 -10.78 -8.93
CA GLU A 281 -17.73 -10.98 -8.93
C GLU A 281 -18.35 -10.65 -10.30
N ILE A 282 -17.97 -9.54 -10.91
CA ILE A 282 -18.45 -9.16 -12.25
C ILE A 282 -17.71 -9.89 -13.39
N GLY A 283 -16.72 -10.73 -13.09
CA GLY A 283 -15.91 -11.43 -14.10
C GLY A 283 -14.95 -10.55 -14.90
N LEU A 284 -14.63 -9.33 -14.43
CA LEU A 284 -13.66 -8.45 -15.07
C LEU A 284 -12.24 -8.92 -14.78
N ALA A 285 -11.65 -9.58 -15.76
CA ALA A 285 -10.32 -10.12 -15.60
C ALA A 285 -9.23 -9.03 -15.75
N PRO A 286 -8.16 -9.03 -14.90
CA PRO A 286 -7.16 -7.96 -14.86
C PRO A 286 -6.42 -7.74 -16.17
N ASP A 287 -6.32 -8.78 -16.99
CA ASP A 287 -5.71 -8.78 -18.30
C ASP A 287 -6.39 -7.86 -19.30
N VAL A 288 -7.72 -7.73 -19.24
CA VAL A 288 -8.48 -6.82 -20.11
C VAL A 288 -7.97 -5.38 -19.95
N LEU A 289 -7.68 -5.00 -18.69
CA LEU A 289 -7.12 -3.70 -18.35
C LEU A 289 -5.61 -3.63 -18.64
N ALA A 290 -4.86 -4.61 -18.11
CA ALA A 290 -3.41 -4.62 -18.14
C ALA A 290 -2.83 -4.72 -19.56
N SER A 291 -3.49 -5.45 -20.47
CA SER A 291 -3.01 -5.60 -21.85
C SER A 291 -3.01 -4.27 -22.57
N GLN A 292 -4.05 -3.46 -22.40
CA GLN A 292 -4.10 -2.12 -23.01
C GLN A 292 -3.10 -1.16 -22.36
N TRP A 293 -2.92 -1.23 -21.04
CA TRP A 293 -2.08 -0.28 -20.31
C TRP A 293 -0.59 -0.59 -20.43
N PHE A 294 -0.20 -1.84 -20.25
CA PHE A 294 1.22 -2.20 -20.16
C PHE A 294 1.85 -2.31 -21.54
N PHE A 295 1.13 -2.89 -22.50
CA PHE A 295 1.63 -3.10 -23.86
C PHE A 295 1.90 -1.78 -24.61
N THR A 296 1.14 -0.74 -24.25
CA THR A 296 1.22 0.59 -24.88
C THR A 296 1.83 1.64 -23.97
N LEU A 297 2.34 1.26 -22.78
CA LEU A 297 2.80 2.21 -21.75
C LEU A 297 1.77 3.33 -21.48
N PHE A 298 0.50 2.96 -21.38
CA PHE A 298 -0.68 3.80 -21.21
C PHE A 298 -1.02 4.72 -22.39
N ALA A 299 -0.31 4.67 -23.53
CA ALA A 299 -0.61 5.47 -24.70
C ALA A 299 -2.03 5.24 -25.26
N TYR A 300 -2.62 4.07 -25.02
CA TYR A 300 -4.03 3.81 -25.33
C TYR A 300 -5.01 4.37 -24.28
N ALA A 301 -4.62 4.42 -23.01
CA ALA A 301 -5.54 4.60 -21.88
C ALA A 301 -5.51 5.98 -21.22
N LEU A 302 -4.47 6.77 -21.46
CA LEU A 302 -4.33 8.12 -20.94
C LEU A 302 -4.43 9.17 -22.06
N PRO A 303 -4.83 10.41 -21.74
CA PRO A 303 -4.75 11.53 -22.67
C PRO A 303 -3.30 11.71 -23.10
N ALA A 304 -3.10 12.10 -24.35
CA ALA A 304 -1.77 12.12 -24.93
C ALA A 304 -0.82 13.10 -24.21
N ASP A 305 -1.34 14.16 -23.62
CA ASP A 305 -0.58 15.21 -22.92
C ASP A 305 -0.18 14.80 -21.50
N TRP A 306 -0.79 13.72 -21.01
CA TRP A 306 -0.37 13.07 -19.76
C TRP A 306 0.80 12.12 -19.99
N LEU A 307 0.99 11.64 -21.23
CA LEU A 307 2.03 10.66 -21.55
C LEU A 307 3.43 11.18 -21.25
N PRO A 308 3.86 12.41 -21.62
CA PRO A 308 5.20 12.88 -21.30
C PRO A 308 5.47 12.87 -19.80
N ARG A 309 4.51 13.33 -19.01
CA ARG A 309 4.64 13.42 -17.55
C ARG A 309 4.65 12.04 -16.87
N THR A 310 3.84 11.11 -17.36
CA THR A 310 3.82 9.72 -16.84
C THR A 310 5.03 8.92 -17.32
N TRP A 311 5.51 9.18 -18.53
CA TRP A 311 6.73 8.58 -19.06
C TRP A 311 7.99 9.08 -18.37
N ASP A 312 7.97 10.29 -17.81
CA ASP A 312 9.05 10.73 -16.92
C ASP A 312 9.22 9.76 -15.75
N VAL A 313 8.14 9.39 -15.06
CA VAL A 313 8.26 8.42 -13.95
C VAL A 313 8.50 7.00 -14.43
N ILE A 314 7.95 6.59 -15.58
CA ILE A 314 8.15 5.25 -16.14
C ILE A 314 9.60 5.03 -16.56
N PHE A 315 10.22 5.95 -17.29
CA PHE A 315 11.62 5.79 -17.70
C PHE A 315 12.58 5.89 -16.51
N ALA A 316 12.25 6.70 -15.50
CA ALA A 316 13.05 6.84 -14.29
C ALA A 316 12.96 5.65 -13.32
N ASP A 317 11.86 4.90 -13.29
CA ASP A 317 11.63 3.85 -12.27
C ASP A 317 11.19 2.49 -12.82
N GLY A 318 11.02 2.36 -14.14
CA GLY A 318 10.68 1.14 -14.87
C GLY A 318 9.30 0.58 -14.52
N TRP A 319 9.19 -0.75 -14.52
CA TRP A 319 7.94 -1.48 -14.22
C TRP A 319 7.29 -1.12 -12.89
N LYS A 320 8.08 -0.72 -11.89
CA LYS A 320 7.56 -0.24 -10.61
C LYS A 320 6.66 0.99 -10.77
N ALA A 321 7.03 1.92 -11.64
CA ALA A 321 6.22 3.10 -11.92
C ALA A 321 4.96 2.73 -12.72
N VAL A 322 5.08 1.84 -13.71
CA VAL A 322 3.92 1.32 -14.47
C VAL A 322 2.86 0.73 -13.55
N MET A 323 3.27 -0.14 -12.62
CA MET A 323 2.36 -0.77 -11.63
C MET A 323 1.69 0.26 -10.72
N ARG A 324 2.45 1.25 -10.25
CA ARG A 324 1.93 2.32 -9.38
C ARG A 324 0.94 3.22 -10.08
N LEU A 325 1.19 3.58 -11.34
CA LEU A 325 0.27 4.36 -12.16
C LEU A 325 -1.03 3.59 -12.42
N ALA A 326 -0.94 2.29 -12.67
CA ALA A 326 -2.12 1.43 -12.84
C ALA A 326 -2.97 1.37 -11.55
N LEU A 327 -2.33 1.19 -10.38
CA LEU A 327 -3.01 1.21 -9.09
C LEU A 327 -3.62 2.59 -8.80
N ALA A 328 -2.92 3.67 -9.11
CA ALA A 328 -3.43 5.03 -8.93
C ALA A 328 -4.64 5.30 -9.80
N ARG A 329 -4.60 4.89 -11.09
CA ARG A 329 -5.75 5.00 -11.98
C ARG A 329 -6.97 4.27 -11.41
N LEU A 330 -6.80 3.03 -10.95
CA LEU A 330 -7.90 2.28 -10.32
C LEU A 330 -8.39 2.92 -9.03
N SER A 331 -7.48 3.44 -8.20
CA SER A 331 -7.84 4.07 -6.93
C SER A 331 -8.63 5.36 -7.11
N LEU A 332 -8.33 6.16 -8.14
CA LEU A 332 -9.07 7.38 -8.45
C LEU A 332 -10.48 7.08 -8.98
N ALA A 333 -10.68 5.93 -9.59
CA ALA A 333 -11.95 5.47 -10.15
C ALA A 333 -12.70 4.49 -9.24
N ALA A 334 -12.21 4.22 -8.02
CA ALA A 334 -12.65 3.09 -7.22
C ALA A 334 -14.14 3.15 -6.87
N GLU A 335 -14.65 4.31 -6.46
CA GLU A 335 -16.05 4.49 -6.04
C GLU A 335 -17.03 4.21 -7.19
N GLU A 336 -16.71 4.65 -8.41
CA GLU A 336 -17.57 4.43 -9.57
C GLU A 336 -17.44 3.00 -10.11
N LEU A 337 -16.23 2.44 -10.11
CA LEU A 337 -16.03 1.07 -10.57
C LEU A 337 -16.73 0.04 -9.69
N LEU A 338 -16.88 0.32 -8.39
CA LEU A 338 -17.60 -0.54 -7.45
C LEU A 338 -19.12 -0.60 -7.72
N SER A 339 -19.68 0.37 -8.43
CA SER A 339 -21.10 0.35 -8.82
C SER A 339 -21.35 -0.15 -10.24
N CYS A 340 -20.30 -0.37 -11.04
CA CYS A 340 -20.41 -0.84 -12.42
C CYS A 340 -20.52 -2.37 -12.53
N GLY A 341 -21.32 -2.86 -13.49
CA GLY A 341 -21.22 -4.22 -14.02
C GLY A 341 -20.03 -4.39 -14.98
N LEU A 342 -19.86 -5.59 -15.55
CA LEU A 342 -18.73 -5.93 -16.44
C LEU A 342 -18.59 -4.97 -17.64
N GLU A 343 -19.69 -4.77 -18.38
CA GLU A 343 -19.68 -3.92 -19.58
C GLU A 343 -19.40 -2.46 -19.25
N ASP A 344 -20.05 -1.94 -18.21
CA ASP A 344 -19.92 -0.55 -17.80
C ASP A 344 -18.52 -0.27 -17.26
N ALA A 345 -17.94 -1.18 -16.48
CA ALA A 345 -16.56 -1.06 -16.03
C ALA A 345 -15.59 -1.05 -17.23
N GLY A 346 -15.83 -1.89 -18.24
CA GLY A 346 -15.04 -1.92 -19.48
C GLY A 346 -15.18 -0.64 -20.32
N LYS A 347 -16.39 -0.07 -20.42
CA LYS A 347 -16.63 1.23 -21.08
C LYS A 347 -15.97 2.36 -20.31
N TYR A 348 -16.19 2.43 -19.00
CA TYR A 348 -15.63 3.42 -18.11
C TYR A 348 -14.10 3.49 -18.21
N MET A 349 -13.41 2.34 -18.21
CA MET A 349 -11.95 2.33 -18.24
C MET A 349 -11.34 2.76 -19.57
N ARG A 350 -12.10 2.66 -20.67
CA ARG A 350 -11.70 3.10 -22.03
C ARG A 350 -12.03 4.57 -22.30
N ASP A 351 -13.05 5.10 -21.64
CA ASP A 351 -13.46 6.49 -21.78
C ASP A 351 -12.44 7.45 -21.14
N ARG A 352 -11.68 8.15 -21.99
CA ARG A 352 -10.65 9.11 -21.54
C ARG A 352 -11.25 10.39 -20.98
N SER A 353 -12.48 10.76 -21.37
CA SER A 353 -13.14 11.99 -20.90
C SER A 353 -13.33 11.99 -19.39
N ARG A 354 -13.50 10.80 -18.79
CA ARG A 354 -13.58 10.58 -17.34
C ARG A 354 -12.34 11.03 -16.58
N LEU A 355 -11.21 11.22 -17.26
CA LEU A 355 -9.97 11.69 -16.65
C LEU A 355 -9.90 13.22 -16.58
N ALA A 356 -10.77 13.94 -17.30
CA ALA A 356 -10.79 15.41 -17.30
C ALA A 356 -11.04 16.01 -15.90
N ARG A 357 -11.72 15.26 -15.02
CA ARG A 357 -11.92 15.65 -13.61
C ARG A 357 -10.65 15.61 -12.75
N PHE A 358 -9.59 15.02 -13.27
CA PHE A 358 -8.32 14.84 -12.57
C PHE A 358 -7.20 15.53 -13.34
N THR A 359 -6.09 15.79 -12.66
CA THR A 359 -4.85 16.23 -13.31
C THR A 359 -3.87 15.07 -13.42
N VAL A 360 -2.92 15.16 -14.36
CA VAL A 360 -1.85 14.18 -14.46
C VAL A 360 -0.99 14.16 -13.19
N GLU A 361 -0.88 15.30 -12.52
CA GLU A 361 -0.23 15.45 -11.23
C GLU A 361 -0.91 14.63 -10.15
N ALA A 362 -2.24 14.69 -10.05
CA ALA A 362 -3.00 13.90 -9.08
C ALA A 362 -2.77 12.39 -9.29
N LEU A 363 -2.76 11.94 -10.54
CA LEU A 363 -2.44 10.54 -10.88
C LEU A 363 -1.02 10.17 -10.44
N VAL A 364 -0.03 11.00 -10.77
CA VAL A 364 1.37 10.73 -10.43
C VAL A 364 1.61 10.79 -8.91
N GLU A 365 1.00 11.74 -8.21
CA GLU A 365 1.10 11.87 -6.74
C GLU A 365 0.48 10.66 -6.04
N ALA A 366 -0.74 10.26 -6.44
CA ALA A 366 -1.39 9.04 -5.95
C ALA A 366 -0.51 7.80 -6.20
N SER A 367 0.16 7.73 -7.35
CA SER A 367 1.06 6.61 -7.68
C SER A 367 2.20 6.43 -6.66
N PHE A 368 2.72 7.52 -6.10
CA PHE A 368 3.79 7.46 -5.11
C PHE A 368 3.33 6.98 -3.72
N GLY A 369 2.03 7.03 -3.44
CA GLY A 369 1.43 6.47 -2.22
C GLY A 369 1.51 4.95 -2.14
N PHE A 370 1.56 4.25 -3.28
CA PHE A 370 1.65 2.79 -3.30
C PHE A 370 3.07 2.28 -3.02
N LYS A 371 3.20 1.49 -1.94
CA LYS A 371 4.45 0.88 -1.47
C LYS A 371 4.90 -0.32 -2.34
N VAL A 372 4.94 -0.14 -3.65
CA VAL A 372 5.49 -1.12 -4.61
C VAL A 372 7.00 -0.93 -4.73
N THR A 373 7.80 -1.95 -4.44
CA THR A 373 9.26 -1.91 -4.56
C THR A 373 9.76 -2.86 -5.65
N ARG A 374 11.02 -2.71 -6.06
CA ARG A 374 11.66 -3.67 -6.97
C ARG A 374 11.72 -5.06 -6.35
N THR A 375 11.95 -5.15 -5.04
CA THR A 375 11.94 -6.42 -4.30
C THR A 375 10.56 -7.06 -4.34
N THR A 376 9.48 -6.29 -4.13
CA THR A 376 8.11 -6.83 -4.25
C THR A 376 7.82 -7.36 -5.65
N LEU A 377 8.23 -6.64 -6.71
CA LEU A 377 8.04 -7.15 -8.07
C LEU A 377 8.85 -8.42 -8.34
N ALA A 378 10.09 -8.49 -7.85
CA ALA A 378 10.91 -9.67 -8.04
C ALA A 378 10.37 -10.88 -7.25
N GLU A 379 9.86 -10.68 -6.04
CA GLU A 379 9.14 -11.71 -5.25
C GLU A 379 7.92 -12.24 -6.01
N LEU A 380 7.13 -11.33 -6.59
CA LEU A 380 5.96 -11.71 -7.38
C LEU A 380 6.35 -12.41 -8.69
N ALA A 381 7.50 -12.08 -9.28
CA ALA A 381 8.00 -12.78 -10.48
C ALA A 381 8.46 -14.20 -10.18
N GLU A 382 9.16 -14.40 -9.06
CA GLU A 382 9.48 -15.73 -8.56
C GLU A 382 8.19 -16.53 -8.31
N GLN A 383 7.21 -15.95 -7.60
CA GLN A 383 5.92 -16.60 -7.36
C GLN A 383 5.18 -16.96 -8.64
N PHE A 384 5.20 -16.09 -9.65
CA PHE A 384 4.62 -16.37 -10.96
C PHE A 384 5.27 -17.59 -11.62
N GLY A 385 6.61 -17.66 -11.60
CA GLY A 385 7.35 -18.79 -12.13
C GLY A 385 6.99 -20.10 -11.41
N LEU A 386 6.83 -20.07 -10.09
CA LEU A 386 6.38 -21.22 -9.30
C LEU A 386 4.94 -21.61 -9.66
N ALA A 387 4.03 -20.66 -9.76
CA ALA A 387 2.62 -20.90 -10.09
C ALA A 387 2.45 -21.51 -11.48
N LEU A 388 3.25 -21.08 -12.46
CA LEU A 388 3.26 -21.65 -13.81
C LEU A 388 3.69 -23.12 -13.80
N LEU A 389 4.67 -23.47 -12.96
CA LEU A 389 5.09 -24.86 -12.78
C LEU A 389 4.03 -25.69 -12.08
N GLU A 390 3.41 -25.17 -11.03
CA GLU A 390 2.33 -25.85 -10.29
C GLU A 390 1.14 -26.16 -11.22
N GLU A 391 0.65 -25.17 -11.99
CA GLU A 391 -0.49 -25.38 -12.89
C GLU A 391 -0.20 -26.42 -13.97
N ARG A 392 0.98 -26.39 -14.61
CA ARG A 392 1.35 -27.37 -15.64
C ARG A 392 1.69 -28.74 -15.06
N CYS A 393 1.96 -28.83 -13.77
CA CYS A 393 2.15 -30.10 -13.10
C CYS A 393 0.85 -30.72 -12.60
N CYS A 394 -0.19 -29.95 -12.29
CA CYS A 394 -1.49 -30.48 -11.83
C CYS A 394 -2.37 -30.99 -12.99
N ASP A 395 -3.17 -32.02 -12.74
CA ASP A 395 -4.20 -32.46 -13.69
C ASP A 395 -5.24 -31.34 -13.95
N PRO A 396 -5.88 -31.29 -15.14
CA PRO A 396 -6.66 -30.15 -15.63
C PRO A 396 -7.95 -29.79 -14.86
N VAL A 397 -8.15 -30.25 -13.62
CA VAL A 397 -9.43 -30.28 -12.90
C VAL A 397 -9.60 -29.16 -11.84
N ALA A 398 -8.71 -28.17 -11.76
CA ALA A 398 -8.93 -27.01 -10.88
C ALA A 398 -9.52 -25.81 -11.65
N ASP A 399 -10.68 -25.35 -11.20
CA ASP A 399 -11.66 -24.42 -11.81
C ASP A 399 -11.20 -22.94 -11.96
N ASP A 400 -9.91 -22.65 -11.85
CA ASP A 400 -9.38 -21.29 -11.96
C ASP A 400 -8.44 -21.16 -13.16
N GLY A 401 -8.99 -21.33 -14.38
CA GLY A 401 -8.29 -21.27 -15.68
C GLY A 401 -7.69 -19.91 -16.06
N TRP A 402 -7.26 -19.09 -15.10
CA TRP A 402 -6.69 -17.76 -15.37
C TRP A 402 -5.35 -17.83 -16.11
N LEU A 403 -4.48 -18.80 -15.80
CA LEU A 403 -3.23 -18.99 -16.56
C LEU A 403 -3.44 -19.76 -17.88
N ARG A 404 -4.38 -20.73 -17.94
CA ARG A 404 -4.82 -21.39 -19.20
C ARG A 404 -5.17 -20.41 -20.33
N ARG A 405 -5.79 -19.27 -20.01
CA ARG A 405 -6.08 -18.19 -21.00
C ARG A 405 -4.84 -17.63 -21.70
N TYR A 406 -3.65 -17.85 -21.15
CA TYR A 406 -2.38 -17.40 -21.70
C TYR A 406 -1.44 -18.55 -22.08
N GLY A 407 -1.84 -19.81 -21.90
CA GLY A 407 -1.07 -20.96 -22.38
C GLY A 407 -1.18 -21.02 -23.90
N GLY A 408 -0.08 -20.79 -24.61
CA GLY A 408 0.00 -21.19 -26.02
C GLY A 408 -0.12 -22.71 -26.10
N GLN A 409 -0.65 -23.23 -27.20
CA GLN A 409 -0.76 -24.66 -27.52
C GLN A 409 0.59 -25.40 -27.68
N GLY A 410 1.70 -24.87 -27.14
CA GLY A 410 3.06 -25.33 -27.44
C GLY A 410 3.81 -25.85 -26.21
N ASP A 411 4.18 -27.12 -26.32
CA ASP A 411 5.20 -27.89 -25.60
C ASP A 411 5.04 -28.09 -24.08
N ASP A 412 4.98 -29.37 -23.70
CA ASP A 412 5.08 -29.84 -22.32
C ASP A 412 6.38 -29.32 -21.69
N LEU A 413 6.21 -28.51 -20.64
CA LEU A 413 7.27 -27.81 -19.90
C LEU A 413 8.31 -28.78 -19.30
N LEU A 414 7.87 -30.02 -19.04
CA LEU A 414 8.58 -31.15 -18.48
C LEU A 414 8.04 -32.42 -19.15
N ALA A 415 8.88 -33.40 -19.41
CA ALA A 415 8.42 -34.73 -19.79
C ALA A 415 7.49 -35.33 -18.70
N ASP A 416 6.61 -36.27 -19.07
CA ASP A 416 5.60 -36.86 -18.18
C ASP A 416 6.16 -37.47 -16.88
N ALA A 417 7.36 -38.05 -16.93
CA ALA A 417 7.99 -38.68 -15.76
C ALA A 417 8.42 -37.65 -14.68
N PRO A 418 9.23 -36.60 -14.98
CA PRO A 418 9.57 -35.57 -14.00
C PRO A 418 8.36 -34.75 -13.53
N ALA A 419 7.35 -34.52 -14.39
CA ALA A 419 6.10 -33.88 -13.99
C ALA A 419 5.32 -34.72 -12.95
N ARG A 420 5.21 -36.04 -13.15
CA ARG A 420 4.60 -36.97 -12.17
C ARG A 420 5.35 -37.02 -10.83
N ALA A 421 6.69 -37.07 -10.87
CA ALA A 421 7.50 -37.08 -9.66
C ALA A 421 7.32 -35.77 -8.84
N LEU A 422 7.27 -34.62 -9.53
CA LEU A 422 6.99 -33.32 -8.91
C LEU A 422 5.57 -33.28 -8.31
N ARG A 423 4.56 -33.80 -9.02
CA ARG A 423 3.18 -33.93 -8.49
C ARG A 423 3.14 -34.67 -7.15
N SER A 424 3.76 -35.85 -7.08
CA SER A 424 3.75 -36.67 -5.86
C SER A 424 4.39 -35.91 -4.69
N ARG A 425 5.55 -35.28 -4.92
CA ARG A 425 6.27 -34.52 -3.90
C ARG A 425 5.48 -33.31 -3.39
N LEU A 426 4.79 -32.57 -4.29
CA LEU A 426 3.95 -31.44 -3.90
C LEU A 426 2.70 -31.89 -3.15
N ALA A 427 2.04 -32.97 -3.60
CA ALA A 427 0.86 -33.52 -2.93
C ALA A 427 1.16 -34.00 -1.50
N GLU A 428 2.29 -34.68 -1.28
CA GLU A 428 2.74 -35.08 0.06
C GLU A 428 2.99 -33.88 0.98
N LEU A 429 3.61 -32.82 0.44
CA LEU A 429 3.89 -31.60 1.18
C LEU A 429 2.61 -30.84 1.54
N ASP A 430 1.62 -30.89 0.66
CA ASP A 430 0.32 -30.26 0.85
C ASP A 430 -0.49 -30.98 1.91
N GLU A 431 -0.55 -32.31 1.86
CA GLU A 431 -1.26 -33.10 2.86
C GLU A 431 -0.63 -32.97 4.25
N THR A 432 0.70 -32.92 4.34
CA THR A 432 1.37 -32.64 5.62
C THR A 432 1.05 -31.24 6.14
N THR A 433 1.11 -30.23 5.27
CA THR A 433 0.79 -28.84 5.65
C THR A 433 -0.68 -28.67 6.05
N LYS A 434 -1.61 -29.29 5.32
CA LYS A 434 -3.04 -29.28 5.64
C LYS A 434 -3.31 -29.90 7.00
N ARG A 435 -2.71 -31.06 7.30
CA ARG A 435 -2.84 -31.73 8.62
C ARG A 435 -2.29 -30.85 9.75
N ASP A 436 -1.09 -30.32 9.59
CA ASP A 436 -0.44 -29.46 10.60
C ASP A 436 -1.24 -28.16 10.82
N ALA A 437 -1.71 -27.53 9.75
CA ALA A 437 -2.53 -26.32 9.82
C ALA A 437 -3.91 -26.59 10.44
N ALA A 438 -4.56 -27.71 10.13
CA ALA A 438 -5.83 -28.09 10.74
C ALA A 438 -5.69 -28.33 12.25
N ALA A 439 -4.64 -29.04 12.67
CA ALA A 439 -4.35 -29.26 14.08
C ALA A 439 -4.11 -27.94 14.84
N LEU A 440 -3.40 -26.98 14.24
CA LEU A 440 -3.17 -25.66 14.81
C LEU A 440 -4.44 -24.80 14.83
N ARG A 441 -5.27 -24.83 13.78
CA ARG A 441 -6.58 -24.14 13.77
C ARG A 441 -7.49 -24.65 14.89
N ALA A 442 -7.57 -25.96 15.08
CA ALA A 442 -8.34 -26.54 16.18
C ALA A 442 -7.78 -26.12 17.57
N ARG A 443 -6.47 -25.89 17.69
CA ARG A 443 -5.86 -25.33 18.91
C ARG A 443 -6.23 -23.85 19.11
N VAL A 444 -6.23 -23.04 18.04
CA VAL A 444 -6.68 -21.64 18.10
C VAL A 444 -8.12 -21.57 18.61
N GLU A 445 -9.02 -22.36 18.04
CA GLU A 445 -10.42 -22.39 18.48
C GLU A 445 -10.57 -22.78 19.96
N ARG A 446 -9.78 -23.74 20.45
CA ARG A 446 -9.78 -24.11 21.89
C ARG A 446 -9.36 -22.93 22.77
N VAL A 447 -8.24 -22.29 22.44
CA VAL A 447 -7.74 -21.15 23.23
C VAL A 447 -8.68 -19.94 23.13
N GLU A 448 -9.37 -19.76 22.01
CA GLU A 448 -10.40 -18.72 21.89
C GLU A 448 -11.60 -18.95 22.79
N ARG A 449 -12.03 -20.20 22.97
CA ARG A 449 -13.06 -20.57 23.96
C ARG A 449 -12.57 -20.31 25.38
N ASP A 450 -11.37 -20.75 25.73
CA ASP A 450 -10.77 -20.50 27.05
C ASP A 450 -10.69 -18.99 27.34
N GLY A 451 -10.28 -18.19 26.34
CA GLY A 451 -10.23 -16.74 26.44
C GLY A 451 -11.60 -16.08 26.52
N ALA A 452 -12.65 -16.65 25.92
CA ALA A 452 -14.03 -16.20 26.09
C ALA A 452 -14.53 -16.45 27.51
N GLU A 453 -14.24 -17.63 28.08
CA GLU A 453 -14.56 -17.92 29.48
C GLU A 453 -13.82 -17.00 30.46
N ALA A 454 -12.53 -16.76 30.23
CA ALA A 454 -11.74 -15.83 31.06
C ALA A 454 -12.28 -14.40 31.00
N ARG A 455 -12.72 -13.93 29.83
CA ARG A 455 -13.42 -12.63 29.69
C ARG A 455 -14.67 -12.56 30.56
N VAL A 456 -15.50 -13.60 30.54
CA VAL A 456 -16.71 -13.66 31.39
C VAL A 456 -16.34 -13.64 32.88
N ARG A 457 -15.25 -14.29 33.31
CA ARG A 457 -14.76 -14.23 34.69
C ARG A 457 -14.34 -12.81 35.09
N VAL A 458 -13.62 -12.09 34.20
CA VAL A 458 -13.24 -10.68 34.42
C VAL A 458 -14.46 -9.78 34.54
N GLU A 459 -15.47 -9.95 33.68
CA GLU A 459 -16.72 -9.18 33.74
C GLU A 459 -17.43 -9.38 35.09
N LYS A 460 -17.57 -10.63 35.54
CA LYS A 460 -18.15 -10.96 36.85
C LYS A 460 -17.36 -10.36 38.01
N ALA A 461 -16.03 -10.48 38.00
CA ALA A 461 -15.17 -9.91 39.03
C ALA A 461 -15.23 -8.38 39.05
N THR A 462 -15.30 -7.73 37.88
CA THR A 462 -15.44 -6.28 37.75
C THR A 462 -16.77 -5.79 38.32
N ALA A 463 -17.88 -6.50 38.04
CA ALA A 463 -19.19 -6.21 38.61
C ALA A 463 -19.17 -6.34 40.15
N ALA A 464 -18.60 -7.43 40.67
CA ALA A 464 -18.47 -7.64 42.11
C ALA A 464 -17.62 -6.53 42.78
N LEU A 465 -16.50 -6.13 42.17
CA LEU A 465 -15.65 -5.05 42.66
C LEU A 465 -16.42 -3.72 42.73
N ARG A 466 -17.22 -3.42 41.70
CA ARG A 466 -18.06 -2.22 41.64
C ARG A 466 -19.09 -2.20 42.77
N ASP A 467 -19.79 -3.31 42.99
CA ASP A 467 -20.80 -3.43 44.04
C ASP A 467 -20.20 -3.32 45.45
N LYS A 468 -19.07 -4.00 45.71
CA LYS A 468 -18.37 -3.88 47.00
C LYS A 468 -17.84 -2.48 47.25
N ARG A 469 -17.33 -1.80 46.21
CA ARG A 469 -16.86 -0.41 46.31
C ARG A 469 -18.01 0.55 46.61
N ARG A 470 -19.19 0.34 45.99
CA ARG A 470 -20.41 1.11 46.28
C ARG A 470 -20.82 0.96 47.75
N LEU A 471 -20.90 -0.28 48.25
CA LEU A 471 -21.24 -0.57 49.65
C LEU A 471 -20.26 0.08 50.64
N VAL A 472 -18.95 0.05 50.35
CA VAL A 472 -17.96 0.74 51.19
C VAL A 472 -18.21 2.26 51.19
N GLY A 473 -18.57 2.86 50.05
CA GLY A 473 -18.96 4.27 49.96
C GLY A 473 -20.17 4.60 50.83
N GLU A 474 -21.26 3.82 50.70
CA GLU A 474 -22.48 3.97 51.49
C GLU A 474 -22.21 3.89 53.01
N LEU A 475 -21.37 2.94 53.44
CA LEU A 475 -20.99 2.79 54.86
C LEU A 475 -20.08 3.90 55.37
N VAL A 476 -19.20 4.45 54.51
CA VAL A 476 -18.39 5.63 54.86
C VAL A 476 -19.29 6.84 55.11
N ASP A 477 -20.28 7.06 54.24
CA ASP A 477 -21.20 8.18 54.36
C ASP A 477 -22.15 8.01 55.56
N ALA A 478 -22.64 6.79 55.82
CA ALA A 478 -23.42 6.48 57.02
C ALA A 478 -22.62 6.73 58.30
N LYS A 479 -21.32 6.37 58.33
CA LYS A 479 -20.43 6.65 59.47
C LYS A 479 -20.23 8.16 59.66
N ARG A 480 -20.03 8.90 58.57
CA ARG A 480 -19.88 10.37 58.61
C ARG A 480 -21.13 11.05 59.14
N LEU A 481 -22.31 10.64 58.69
CA LEU A 481 -23.59 11.18 59.15
C LEU A 481 -23.80 10.90 60.64
N ALA A 482 -23.59 9.66 61.09
CA ALA A 482 -23.72 9.30 62.51
C ALA A 482 -22.72 10.07 63.41
N ALA A 483 -21.51 10.34 62.92
CA ALA A 483 -20.52 11.15 63.62
C ALA A 483 -20.93 12.64 63.67
N ALA A 484 -21.50 13.17 62.59
CA ALA A 484 -22.02 14.53 62.54
C ALA A 484 -23.24 14.72 63.46
N ASP A 485 -24.17 13.77 63.49
CA ASP A 485 -25.30 13.74 64.42
C ASP A 485 -24.80 13.77 65.87
N ALA A 486 -23.84 12.91 66.21
CA ALA A 486 -23.24 12.89 67.55
C ALA A 486 -22.55 14.21 67.90
N ALA A 487 -21.83 14.84 66.97
CA ALA A 487 -21.19 16.14 67.18
C ALA A 487 -22.22 17.27 67.42
N ARG A 488 -23.32 17.29 66.67
CA ARG A 488 -24.43 18.24 66.87
C ARG A 488 -25.07 18.08 68.25
N LEU A 489 -25.35 16.85 68.67
CA LEU A 489 -25.93 16.55 69.99
C LEU A 489 -24.97 16.93 71.13
N VAL A 490 -23.66 16.78 70.94
CA VAL A 490 -22.64 17.28 71.91
C VAL A 490 -22.65 18.80 72.01
N LEU A 491 -22.75 19.52 70.88
CA LEU A 491 -22.87 20.98 70.88
C LEU A 491 -24.18 21.46 71.54
N ALA A 492 -25.29 20.76 71.31
CA ALA A 492 -26.59 21.05 71.94
C ALA A 492 -26.57 20.86 73.47
N LEU A 493 -25.73 19.94 73.98
CA LEU A 493 -25.47 19.80 75.42
C LEU A 493 -24.55 20.91 75.98
N GLY A 494 -23.89 21.70 75.12
CA GLY A 494 -22.85 22.66 75.48
C GLY A 494 -23.13 24.14 75.17
N GLY A 495 -24.33 24.52 74.74
CA GLY A 495 -24.60 25.90 74.25
C GLY A 495 -25.60 26.70 75.09
N GLY A 496 -25.08 27.70 75.82
CA GLY A 496 -25.86 28.77 76.44
C GLY A 496 -24.95 29.76 77.18
N GLY A 497 -24.17 30.55 76.44
CA GLY A 497 -23.36 31.64 76.99
C GLY A 497 -22.98 32.64 75.91
N ASP A 498 -23.72 33.74 75.84
CA ASP A 498 -23.23 35.01 75.28
C ASP A 498 -21.98 35.43 76.04
N ARG A 499 -20.88 35.67 75.31
CA ARG A 499 -19.93 36.73 75.63
C ARG A 499 -19.45 37.35 74.33
N ASP A 500 -19.66 38.65 74.26
CA ASP A 500 -19.22 39.56 73.21
C ASP A 500 -17.70 39.54 73.00
N ASP A 501 -17.37 39.71 71.72
CA ASP A 501 -16.22 40.34 71.08
C ASP A 501 -14.77 39.83 71.25
N ASP A 502 -14.13 39.78 70.07
CA ASP A 502 -12.71 39.67 69.73
C ASP A 502 -12.05 38.28 69.75
N ASP A 503 -12.27 37.51 68.67
CA ASP A 503 -11.20 37.06 67.76
C ASP A 503 -11.76 36.21 66.62
N ASP A 504 -11.44 36.59 65.39
CA ASP A 504 -11.73 35.87 64.14
C ASP A 504 -11.12 34.46 64.17
N ASP A 505 -11.95 33.42 64.27
CA ASP A 505 -11.58 32.08 63.78
C ASP A 505 -12.83 31.35 63.23
N VAL A 506 -13.15 31.69 61.98
CA VAL A 506 -14.10 30.96 61.15
C VAL A 506 -13.61 29.51 61.02
N LEU A 507 -14.31 28.59 61.70
CA LEU A 507 -14.06 27.15 61.61
C LEU A 507 -14.51 26.64 60.23
N VAL A 508 -13.65 26.83 59.23
CA VAL A 508 -13.81 26.26 57.88
C VAL A 508 -13.70 24.74 58.00
N VAL A 509 -14.84 24.05 57.91
CA VAL A 509 -14.87 22.62 57.62
C VAL A 509 -14.40 22.41 56.19
N VAL A 510 -13.09 22.25 56.02
CA VAL A 510 -12.49 21.83 54.75
C VAL A 510 -12.91 20.38 54.49
N PRO A 511 -13.68 20.06 53.43
CA PRO A 511 -13.90 18.68 53.05
C PRO A 511 -12.56 18.07 52.62
N PRO A 512 -12.21 16.84 53.03
CA PRO A 512 -10.96 16.23 52.59
C PRO A 512 -11.01 16.08 51.07
N GLN A 513 -10.07 16.79 50.43
CA GLN A 513 -9.94 16.95 48.99
C GLN A 513 -9.99 15.60 48.24
N SER A 514 -10.59 15.64 47.06
CA SER A 514 -10.51 14.56 46.08
C SER A 514 -9.04 14.28 45.74
N ASN A 515 -8.50 13.17 46.22
CA ASN A 515 -7.20 12.69 45.75
C ASN A 515 -7.38 12.17 44.31
N ARG A 516 -7.02 13.02 43.34
CA ARG A 516 -6.70 12.63 41.97
C ARG A 516 -5.66 11.51 42.01
N MET A 517 -6.05 10.31 41.61
CA MET A 517 -5.11 9.23 41.30
C MET A 517 -4.20 9.65 40.14
N ARG A 518 -2.91 9.85 40.42
CA ARG A 518 -1.83 9.68 39.45
C ARG A 518 -1.16 8.33 39.71
N HIS A 519 -0.87 7.60 38.64
CA HIS A 519 -0.18 6.31 38.62
C HIS A 519 1.25 6.39 39.20
N ARG A 520 1.61 5.43 40.06
CA ARG A 520 2.76 4.49 39.97
C ARG A 520 3.26 4.05 41.36
N GLY A 521 3.64 2.77 41.44
CA GLY A 521 4.82 2.36 42.20
C GLY A 521 4.62 1.96 43.67
N PHE A 522 4.63 0.66 43.89
CA PHE A 522 4.87 -0.04 45.16
C PHE A 522 6.05 0.55 45.96
N LEU A 523 5.85 0.81 47.26
CA LEU A 523 6.71 0.48 48.42
C LEU A 523 6.46 1.45 49.59
N GLY A 524 6.17 0.89 50.77
CA GLY A 524 6.17 1.62 52.04
C GLY A 524 4.79 1.94 52.62
N SER A 525 4.32 1.08 53.52
CA SER A 525 3.13 1.30 54.36
C SER A 525 3.32 2.48 55.32
N PRO A 526 2.34 3.38 55.48
CA PRO A 526 2.10 4.05 56.74
C PRO A 526 0.79 3.52 57.34
N LYS A 527 0.88 2.95 58.55
CA LYS A 527 -0.28 2.56 59.36
C LYS A 527 -1.20 3.78 59.55
N PRO A 528 -2.52 3.70 59.32
CA PRO A 528 -3.42 4.77 59.69
C PRO A 528 -3.46 4.86 61.22
N LYS A 529 -3.01 6.00 61.77
CA LYS A 529 -3.21 6.34 63.18
C LYS A 529 -4.72 6.34 63.44
N THR A 530 -5.20 5.38 64.20
CA THR A 530 -6.54 5.38 64.79
C THR A 530 -6.63 6.57 65.73
N ALA A 531 -7.27 7.66 65.30
CA ALA A 531 -7.69 8.72 66.19
C ALA A 531 -8.80 8.14 67.09
N GLY A 532 -8.40 7.63 68.25
CA GLY A 532 -9.32 7.19 69.28
C GLY A 532 -10.12 8.38 69.78
N PHE A 533 -11.44 8.22 69.81
CA PHE A 533 -12.35 9.14 70.50
C PHE A 533 -11.94 9.18 71.98
N ARG A 534 -11.44 10.32 72.47
CA ARG A 534 -11.30 10.58 73.91
C ARG A 534 -12.55 11.33 74.37
N PRO A 535 -13.26 10.87 75.42
CA PRO A 535 -14.34 11.64 76.00
C PRO A 535 -13.76 12.85 76.74
N VAL A 536 -14.19 14.05 76.37
CA VAL A 536 -13.88 15.28 77.11
C VAL A 536 -14.97 15.45 78.19
N PRO A 537 -14.63 15.67 79.47
CA PRO A 537 -15.65 15.89 80.49
C PRO A 537 -16.14 17.33 80.39
N PHE A 538 -17.45 17.54 80.19
CA PHE A 538 -18.07 18.86 80.26
C PHE A 538 -19.19 18.90 81.31
N SER A 539 -19.12 19.96 82.13
CA SER A 539 -20.04 20.32 83.21
C SER A 539 -21.39 20.80 82.64
N THR A 540 -22.50 20.43 83.29
CA THR A 540 -23.87 20.61 82.76
C THR A 540 -24.72 21.58 83.60
N SER A 541 -24.87 22.81 83.14
CA SER A 541 -25.92 23.77 83.55
C SER A 541 -26.18 24.67 82.33
N CYS A 542 -27.17 24.43 81.45
CA CYS A 542 -28.54 24.99 81.53
C CYS A 542 -29.45 24.29 80.48
N LEU A 543 -30.40 23.44 80.91
CA LEU A 543 -31.51 22.83 80.13
C LEU A 543 -32.45 22.17 81.17
N PRO A 544 -33.79 22.14 80.99
CA PRO A 544 -34.70 21.41 81.88
C PRO A 544 -34.31 19.93 82.05
N SER A 545 -34.58 19.32 83.20
CA SER A 545 -34.07 17.98 83.56
C SER A 545 -34.50 16.86 82.61
N ASP A 546 -35.71 16.93 82.05
CA ASP A 546 -36.26 15.89 81.18
C ASP A 546 -35.67 15.93 79.76
N ASP A 547 -35.36 17.12 79.22
CA ASP A 547 -34.77 17.29 77.90
C ASP A 547 -33.30 16.82 77.83
N ARG A 548 -32.55 16.91 78.94
CA ARG A 548 -31.16 16.42 79.00
C ARG A 548 -31.04 14.90 78.96
N VAL A 549 -32.00 14.20 79.56
CA VAL A 549 -32.04 12.74 79.55
C VAL A 549 -32.29 12.27 78.12
N PHE A 550 -33.26 12.89 77.45
CA PHE A 550 -33.57 12.63 76.04
C PHE A 550 -32.35 12.85 75.12
N VAL A 551 -31.69 14.02 75.20
CA VAL A 551 -30.51 14.32 74.36
C VAL A 551 -29.32 13.40 74.66
N ARG A 552 -29.12 12.97 75.91
CA ARG A 552 -28.07 11.99 76.29
C ARG A 552 -28.35 10.60 75.74
N ASP A 553 -29.59 10.14 75.76
CA ASP A 553 -29.96 8.84 75.21
C ASP A 553 -29.87 8.84 73.68
N GLU A 554 -30.23 9.95 73.03
CA GLU A 554 -30.07 10.14 71.58
C GLU A 554 -28.59 10.21 71.16
N LEU A 555 -27.73 10.84 71.97
CA LEU A 555 -26.28 10.84 71.78
C LEU A 555 -25.69 9.43 71.90
N ARG A 556 -26.10 8.66 72.92
CA ARG A 556 -25.70 7.25 73.06
C ARG A 556 -26.15 6.43 71.87
N ALA A 557 -27.37 6.64 71.38
CA ALA A 557 -27.88 5.97 70.19
C ALA A 557 -27.05 6.36 68.93
N ALA A 558 -26.68 7.63 68.76
CA ALA A 558 -25.82 8.09 67.68
C ALA A 558 -24.41 7.47 67.74
N GLN A 559 -23.80 7.40 68.93
CA GLN A 559 -22.51 6.75 69.14
C GLN A 559 -22.56 5.24 68.85
N GLN A 560 -23.64 4.56 69.26
CA GLN A 560 -23.85 3.14 68.93
C GLN A 560 -24.04 2.93 67.42
N ARG A 561 -24.77 3.82 66.72
CA ARG A 561 -24.89 3.83 65.25
C ARG A 561 -23.51 3.98 64.59
N ALA A 562 -22.68 4.90 65.05
CA ALA A 562 -21.33 5.11 64.53
C ALA A 562 -20.41 3.89 64.76
N ALA A 563 -20.48 3.26 65.94
CA ALA A 563 -19.71 2.06 66.25
C ALA A 563 -20.13 0.84 65.40
N ARG A 564 -21.44 0.66 65.17
CA ARG A 564 -21.97 -0.37 64.27
C ARG A 564 -21.50 -0.14 62.83
N ALA A 565 -21.63 1.09 62.32
CA ALA A 565 -21.15 1.46 60.98
C ALA A 565 -19.65 1.21 60.82
N GLU A 566 -18.83 1.45 61.86
CA GLU A 566 -17.40 1.12 61.80
C GLU A 566 -17.12 -0.38 61.70
N LYS A 567 -17.84 -1.21 62.45
CA LYS A 567 -17.71 -2.68 62.37
C LYS A 567 -18.08 -3.18 60.98
N ASP A 568 -19.20 -2.71 60.43
CA ASP A 568 -19.68 -3.10 59.11
C ASP A 568 -18.71 -2.64 58.00
N LEU A 569 -18.14 -1.43 58.15
CA LEU A 569 -17.14 -0.90 57.24
C LEU A 569 -15.84 -1.73 57.21
N ARG A 570 -15.39 -2.27 58.36
CA ARG A 570 -14.25 -3.20 58.40
C ARG A 570 -14.53 -4.46 57.57
N VAL A 571 -15.68 -5.10 57.79
CA VAL A 571 -16.10 -6.29 57.05
C VAL A 571 -16.25 -6.00 55.55
N ALA A 572 -16.83 -4.86 55.19
CA ALA A 572 -16.98 -4.45 53.78
C ALA A 572 -15.63 -4.21 53.09
N ARG A 573 -14.64 -3.65 53.81
CA ARG A 573 -13.29 -3.42 53.30
C ARG A 573 -12.53 -4.73 53.07
N ASP A 574 -12.71 -5.72 53.94
CA ASP A 574 -12.13 -7.05 53.76
C ASP A 574 -12.73 -7.76 52.55
N LYS A 575 -14.06 -7.68 52.38
CA LYS A 575 -14.78 -8.20 51.20
C LYS A 575 -14.33 -7.52 49.91
N LEU A 576 -14.12 -6.19 49.92
CA LEU A 576 -13.58 -5.44 48.77
C LEU A 576 -12.15 -5.89 48.45
N SER A 577 -11.34 -6.16 49.47
CA SER A 577 -9.96 -6.63 49.31
C SER A 577 -9.90 -8.06 48.77
N SER A 578 -10.86 -8.92 49.11
CA SER A 578 -11.03 -10.23 48.46
C SER A 578 -11.43 -10.09 46.99
N ALA A 579 -12.47 -9.29 46.69
CA ALA A 579 -12.93 -9.07 45.32
C ALA A 579 -11.83 -8.45 44.42
N ALA A 580 -10.96 -7.61 44.98
CA ALA A 580 -9.80 -7.08 44.27
C ALA A 580 -8.77 -8.16 43.91
N ARG A 581 -8.54 -9.13 44.80
CA ARG A 581 -7.67 -10.29 44.49
C ARG A 581 -8.28 -11.16 43.40
N ASP A 582 -9.58 -11.44 43.48
CA ASP A 582 -10.30 -12.23 42.47
C ASP A 582 -10.26 -11.57 41.09
N PHE A 583 -10.40 -10.24 41.02
CA PHE A 583 -10.23 -9.47 39.78
C PHE A 583 -8.82 -9.61 39.21
N VAL A 584 -7.78 -9.51 40.04
CA VAL A 584 -6.38 -9.65 39.60
C VAL A 584 -6.13 -11.04 39.02
N VAL A 585 -6.63 -12.09 39.67
CA VAL A 585 -6.51 -13.47 39.17
C VAL A 585 -7.24 -13.64 37.83
N ALA A 586 -8.50 -13.19 37.74
CA ALA A 586 -9.26 -13.28 36.49
C ALA A 586 -8.60 -12.51 35.34
N GLN A 587 -7.97 -11.37 35.64
CA GLN A 587 -7.24 -10.57 34.66
C GLN A 587 -5.96 -11.29 34.19
N ALA A 588 -5.24 -11.93 35.11
CA ALA A 588 -4.06 -12.74 34.78
C ALA A 588 -4.43 -13.94 33.87
N ASP A 589 -5.52 -14.64 34.16
CA ASP A 589 -6.03 -15.75 33.33
C ASP A 589 -6.36 -15.28 31.89
N LEU A 590 -6.96 -14.10 31.76
CA LEU A 590 -7.29 -13.52 30.45
C LEU A 590 -6.03 -13.14 29.66
N ASP A 591 -5.03 -12.57 30.33
CA ASP A 591 -3.78 -12.18 29.68
C ASP A 591 -2.96 -13.43 29.29
N GLU A 592 -2.94 -14.47 30.12
CA GLU A 592 -2.35 -15.77 29.77
C GLU A 592 -3.04 -16.41 28.56
N ALA A 593 -4.38 -16.40 28.51
CA ALA A 593 -5.13 -16.91 27.36
C ALA A 593 -4.80 -16.14 26.07
N ARG A 594 -4.59 -14.82 26.15
CA ARG A 594 -4.18 -13.97 25.02
C ARG A 594 -2.77 -14.31 24.54
N GLU A 595 -1.82 -14.55 25.46
CA GLU A 595 -0.46 -14.96 25.11
C GLU A 595 -0.43 -16.33 24.46
N ARG A 596 -1.16 -17.31 25.02
CA ARG A 596 -1.34 -18.64 24.43
C ARG A 596 -1.92 -18.55 23.01
N LYS A 597 -2.92 -17.69 22.79
CA LYS A 597 -3.51 -17.48 21.46
C LYS A 597 -2.45 -16.97 20.46
N ARG A 598 -1.71 -15.92 20.83
CA ARG A 598 -0.64 -15.36 20.00
C ARG A 598 0.43 -16.40 19.67
N ALA A 599 0.82 -17.23 20.64
CA ALA A 599 1.81 -18.28 20.42
C ALA A 599 1.33 -19.32 19.39
N VAL A 600 0.08 -19.76 19.46
CA VAL A 600 -0.49 -20.73 18.49
C VAL A 600 -0.67 -20.08 17.11
N GLU A 601 -1.10 -18.83 17.04
CA GLU A 601 -1.20 -18.08 15.77
C GLU A 601 0.18 -17.92 15.09
N LEU A 602 1.22 -17.62 15.87
CA LEU A 602 2.60 -17.56 15.37
C LEU A 602 3.08 -18.92 14.84
N GLN A 603 2.74 -20.02 15.52
CA GLN A 603 3.02 -21.37 15.03
C GLN A 603 2.30 -21.65 13.70
N LEU A 604 1.04 -21.24 13.56
CA LEU A 604 0.28 -21.40 12.31
C LEU A 604 0.92 -20.62 11.15
N VAL A 605 1.30 -19.36 11.40
CA VAL A 605 2.04 -18.55 10.42
C VAL A 605 3.36 -19.23 10.05
N HIS A 606 4.08 -19.79 11.03
CA HIS A 606 5.34 -20.49 10.79
C HIS A 606 5.16 -21.75 9.92
N VAL A 607 4.12 -22.55 10.17
CA VAL A 607 3.80 -23.73 9.36
C VAL A 607 3.51 -23.33 7.92
N VAL A 608 2.67 -22.32 7.70
CA VAL A 608 2.31 -21.86 6.34
C VAL A 608 3.51 -21.27 5.60
N THR A 609 4.32 -20.46 6.29
CA THR A 609 5.53 -19.86 5.69
C THR A 609 6.59 -20.91 5.37
N ASN A 610 6.81 -21.89 6.25
CA ASN A 610 7.72 -23.01 5.98
C ASN A 610 7.23 -23.91 4.86
N ALA A 611 5.93 -24.19 4.79
CA ALA A 611 5.35 -24.96 3.69
C ALA A 611 5.60 -24.27 2.34
N THR A 612 5.39 -22.95 2.30
CA THR A 612 5.71 -22.13 1.11
C THR A 612 7.19 -22.20 0.74
N ALA A 613 8.09 -22.16 1.74
CA ALA A 613 9.54 -22.27 1.52
C ALA A 613 9.96 -23.68 1.05
N ARG A 614 9.33 -24.74 1.59
CA ARG A 614 9.59 -26.12 1.19
C ARG A 614 9.09 -26.40 -0.23
N ARG A 615 7.87 -25.98 -0.58
CA ARG A 615 7.35 -26.03 -1.96
C ARG A 615 8.30 -25.34 -2.93
N ARG A 616 8.78 -24.14 -2.57
CA ARG A 616 9.78 -23.41 -3.34
C ARG A 616 11.08 -24.20 -3.52
N GLY A 617 11.56 -24.88 -2.49
CA GLY A 617 12.75 -25.74 -2.56
C GLY A 617 12.59 -26.86 -3.59
N VAL A 618 11.47 -27.60 -3.49
CA VAL A 618 11.13 -28.69 -4.43
C VAL A 618 11.05 -28.19 -5.87
N LEU A 619 10.39 -27.07 -6.11
CA LEU A 619 10.26 -26.47 -7.44
C LEU A 619 11.60 -25.94 -7.97
N THR A 620 12.47 -25.39 -7.11
CA THR A 620 13.80 -24.89 -7.50
C THR A 620 14.72 -26.03 -7.95
N GLU A 621 14.66 -27.19 -7.30
CA GLU A 621 15.43 -28.38 -7.70
C GLU A 621 15.06 -28.83 -9.12
N VAL A 622 13.77 -28.81 -9.46
CA VAL A 622 13.29 -29.20 -10.80
C VAL A 622 13.72 -28.19 -11.87
N VAL A 623 13.66 -26.89 -11.57
CA VAL A 623 14.13 -25.82 -12.48
C VAL A 623 15.63 -25.88 -12.75
N GLN A 624 16.42 -26.42 -11.82
CA GLN A 624 17.87 -26.62 -12.01
C GLN A 624 18.22 -27.86 -12.85
N GLY A 625 17.29 -28.82 -12.98
CA GLY A 625 17.53 -30.11 -13.62
C GLY A 625 17.01 -30.25 -15.06
N ALA A 626 16.32 -29.25 -15.63
CA ALA A 626 15.70 -29.35 -16.95
C ALA A 626 15.87 -28.06 -17.79
N ASP A 627 16.19 -28.23 -19.09
CA ASP A 627 16.59 -27.16 -20.02
C ASP A 627 15.50 -26.86 -21.09
N THR A 628 14.28 -26.53 -20.66
CA THR A 628 13.23 -26.05 -21.59
C THR A 628 13.19 -24.52 -21.65
N PRO A 629 12.72 -23.89 -22.76
CA PRO A 629 12.63 -22.43 -22.88
C PRO A 629 11.79 -21.76 -21.78
N ASP A 630 10.70 -22.41 -21.37
CA ASP A 630 9.83 -21.92 -20.30
C ASP A 630 10.47 -22.12 -18.90
N LEU A 631 11.21 -23.21 -18.66
CA LEU A 631 12.00 -23.37 -17.43
C LEU A 631 13.14 -22.35 -17.34
N ASN A 632 13.75 -21.99 -18.48
CA ASN A 632 14.71 -20.90 -18.56
C ASN A 632 14.08 -19.54 -18.20
N LEU A 633 12.81 -19.32 -18.51
CA LEU A 633 12.07 -18.12 -18.09
C LEU A 633 11.85 -18.11 -16.57
N VAL A 634 11.42 -19.23 -15.98
CA VAL A 634 11.27 -19.38 -14.52
C VAL A 634 12.61 -19.20 -13.79
N ARG A 635 13.69 -19.77 -14.35
CA ARG A 635 15.05 -19.60 -13.87
C ARG A 635 15.48 -18.14 -13.89
N ARG A 636 15.22 -17.41 -14.98
CA ARG A 636 15.48 -15.96 -15.07
C ARG A 636 14.75 -15.17 -13.99
N PHE A 637 13.48 -15.46 -13.72
CA PHE A 637 12.73 -14.79 -12.65
C PHE A 637 13.34 -15.06 -11.27
N THR A 638 13.76 -16.30 -11.02
CA THR A 638 14.39 -16.71 -9.76
C THR A 638 15.77 -16.05 -9.57
N GLU A 639 16.58 -15.98 -10.62
CA GLU A 639 17.88 -15.30 -10.60
C GLU A 639 17.73 -13.80 -10.39
N ASN A 640 16.75 -13.17 -11.05
CA ASN A 640 16.43 -11.75 -10.87
C ASN A 640 15.98 -11.45 -9.42
N PHE A 641 15.20 -12.36 -8.81
CA PHE A 641 14.83 -12.25 -7.40
C PHE A 641 16.03 -12.36 -6.46
N ARG A 642 16.91 -13.34 -6.66
CA ARG A 642 18.15 -13.49 -5.86
C ARG A 642 19.02 -12.24 -5.93
N ARG A 643 19.21 -11.69 -7.15
CA ARG A 643 19.92 -10.43 -7.37
C ARG A 643 19.26 -9.27 -6.63
N ALA A 644 17.93 -9.15 -6.67
CA ALA A 644 17.20 -8.08 -6.00
C ALA A 644 17.36 -8.12 -4.47
N ARG A 645 17.54 -9.31 -3.88
CA ARG A 645 17.83 -9.47 -2.44
C ARG A 645 19.33 -9.45 -2.09
N GLY A 646 20.23 -9.43 -3.07
CA GLY A 646 21.67 -9.48 -2.84
C GLY A 646 22.17 -10.83 -2.30
N VAL A 647 21.44 -11.92 -2.58
CA VAL A 647 21.79 -13.27 -2.11
C VAL A 647 22.47 -14.02 -3.26
N SER A 648 23.71 -14.47 -3.06
CA SER A 648 24.53 -15.13 -4.09
C SER A 648 24.39 -16.66 -4.15
N ALA A 649 23.85 -17.29 -3.10
CA ALA A 649 23.73 -18.75 -3.00
C ALA A 649 22.26 -19.23 -3.07
N PRO A 650 21.99 -20.44 -3.59
CA PRO A 650 20.67 -21.06 -3.44
C PRO A 650 20.33 -21.16 -1.95
N ILE A 651 19.09 -20.81 -1.59
CA ILE A 651 18.56 -21.08 -0.25
C ILE A 651 18.59 -22.61 -0.12
N SER A 652 19.57 -23.15 0.58
CA SER A 652 19.56 -24.56 0.92
C SER A 652 18.26 -24.84 1.66
N ALA A 653 17.58 -25.92 1.31
CA ALA A 653 16.41 -26.36 2.06
C ALA A 653 16.78 -26.34 3.55
N PRO A 654 16.00 -25.67 4.43
CA PRO A 654 16.29 -25.71 5.85
C PRO A 654 16.35 -27.19 6.25
N LYS A 655 17.52 -27.64 6.70
CA LYS A 655 17.71 -29.01 7.18
C LYS A 655 16.60 -29.26 8.20
N LEU A 656 15.84 -30.33 7.99
CA LEU A 656 14.84 -30.80 8.95
C LEU A 656 15.47 -30.74 10.34
N PRO A 657 14.86 -30.07 11.34
CA PRO A 657 15.34 -30.17 12.70
C PRO A 657 15.34 -31.66 13.06
N ASN A 658 16.53 -32.15 13.43
CA ASN A 658 16.78 -33.54 13.77
C ASN A 658 15.77 -33.98 14.83
N ALA A 659 15.39 -35.27 14.88
CA ALA A 659 14.33 -35.77 15.78
C ALA A 659 14.52 -35.36 17.27
N ALA A 660 15.77 -35.13 17.69
CA ALA A 660 16.13 -34.56 18.99
C ALA A 660 15.61 -33.13 19.24
N ALA A 661 15.56 -32.26 18.23
CA ALA A 661 15.06 -30.88 18.35
C ALA A 661 13.52 -30.78 18.40
N ARG A 662 12.81 -31.84 18.01
CA ARG A 662 11.34 -31.92 18.18
C ARG A 662 10.92 -32.29 19.60
N ARG A 663 11.77 -33.04 20.33
CA ARG A 663 11.50 -33.42 21.73
C ARG A 663 11.76 -32.25 22.69
N THR A 664 12.83 -31.49 22.48
CA THR A 664 13.20 -30.38 23.36
C THR A 664 12.22 -29.19 23.36
N PHE A 665 11.36 -29.06 22.34
CA PHE A 665 10.30 -28.03 22.29
C PHE A 665 9.00 -28.47 22.98
N SER A 666 8.80 -29.78 23.15
CA SER A 666 7.65 -30.35 23.89
C SER A 666 7.87 -30.37 25.39
N ASP A 667 9.12 -30.46 25.85
CA ASP A 667 9.46 -30.52 27.29
C ASP A 667 9.63 -29.13 27.94
N ARG A 668 9.52 -28.05 27.16
CA ARG A 668 9.70 -26.66 27.63
C ARG A 668 8.43 -25.80 27.58
N ALA A 669 7.31 -26.35 27.11
CA ALA A 669 5.98 -25.75 27.13
C ALA A 669 5.11 -26.53 28.13
#